data_AF-A0A7X8ZWF9-F1
#
_entry.id   AF-A0A7X8ZWF9-F1
#
_cell.length_a   1.000
_cell.length_b   1.000
_cell.length_c   1.000
_cell.angle_alpha   90.00
_cell.angle_beta   90.00
_cell.angle_gamma   90.00
#
_symmetry.space_group_name_H-M   'P 1'
#
loop_
_entity.id
_entity.type
_entity.pdbx_description
1 polymer ?
#
loop_
_entity_poly.entity_id
_entity_poly.type
_entity_poly.pdbx_seq_one_letter_code
_entity_poly.pdbx_strand_id
1 'polypeptide(L)'
;MVKKIFAYLLINILLMSLAMLNPESVFAEASSDNLLPTVDSFRASTYTRVLAEWQKKYSAIKDEDYTLTPGELKALNPSLTLASDENYSDEVFVLKKNDTLIVKVEVANEGLYNLALDYAYQTDFTKNPKIALSVNDEVLFNEMTNINLEVYWKQVEREESKRYNQYGDELLPLSEAIKTWQKAFLKDEISGHQEPYFILLKEGSNEIKIVSLSDDLFVGNVYLTCQDELPSYQEYSAGYPQAIVDNQTSVKIEAEEYLTKNNIEVKSSYFKGVAISPSAYKTKVLNILDGNSTSRGGTVVTYQFPIEERGFYQLSLKIKQNTLADLSVARNIYIDGSIPFKELKGYLFPSTKKWVNHTLGGDEPYLIYLDKGIHTLALETVTYHITDIIDRLYYCMDEINRLGLTIKSITGNSQNTQIDWNIEKYLPSLKGDLLALAQIVSECYQRVNDLDPESKQASEVSTLKIASKQLERLAKHPNKVQNRLGELCDGSGSAYQLIGTAIGTLALQPLDIDFMVFHGEGYKLPKPNGNFFARLWFGLKSFIYSFFDQRTKIISKTDDESLEIWVAQSALYTNILQDIIDSEFTPKSNIKVKLHILPSSQKLVLNNATKTNPDLVLGIDSWEPYTFALRGMLEDLSKYPDFDSVTSQIVANNFTPLIYDTGVYGIPETQGMQLLFYRKDIFDFLGLNPPDTWEDVIKILPTLQSFSMNFYHPLGNDSAYKGYSLTSPFFYLMGAEMYDDTGYLSNLDTLEVIEAIEFMTKLFTIYNLP
;
A
#
# COMPACT_ATOMS: atom_id res chain seq x y z
N MET A 1 -34.83 49.86 -54.11
CA MET A 1 -34.09 48.68 -54.58
C MET A 1 -33.45 47.90 -53.43
N VAL A 2 -32.71 48.57 -52.53
CA VAL A 2 -31.97 47.96 -51.40
C VAL A 2 -32.85 47.13 -50.44
N LYS A 3 -34.05 47.60 -50.06
CA LYS A 3 -34.95 46.83 -49.17
C LYS A 3 -35.46 45.51 -49.77
N LYS A 4 -35.65 45.44 -51.10
CA LYS A 4 -36.08 44.18 -51.77
C LYS A 4 -34.93 43.19 -51.86
N ILE A 5 -33.70 43.67 -52.07
CA ILE A 5 -32.48 42.84 -52.08
C ILE A 5 -32.21 42.29 -50.67
N PHE A 6 -32.38 43.11 -49.63
CA PHE A 6 -32.20 42.68 -48.24
C PHE A 6 -33.23 41.63 -47.81
N ALA A 7 -34.50 41.80 -48.21
CA ALA A 7 -35.54 40.79 -47.96
C ALA A 7 -35.27 39.48 -48.71
N TYR A 8 -34.77 39.55 -49.95
CA TYR A 8 -34.39 38.36 -50.72
C TYR A 8 -33.18 37.64 -50.12
N LEU A 9 -32.19 38.39 -49.59
CA LEU A 9 -31.04 37.82 -48.89
C LEU A 9 -31.46 37.15 -47.58
N LEU A 10 -32.34 37.78 -46.80
CA LEU A 10 -32.87 37.20 -45.55
C LEU A 10 -33.68 35.93 -45.81
N ILE A 11 -34.50 35.90 -46.86
CA ILE A 11 -35.27 34.70 -47.25
C ILE A 11 -34.32 33.59 -47.73
N ASN A 12 -33.26 33.90 -48.47
CA ASN A 12 -32.28 32.89 -48.88
C ASN A 12 -31.41 32.40 -47.73
N ILE A 13 -31.05 33.26 -46.76
CA ILE A 13 -30.35 32.87 -45.54
C ILE A 13 -31.26 31.99 -44.67
N LEU A 14 -32.56 32.30 -44.58
CA LEU A 14 -33.54 31.50 -43.85
C LEU A 14 -33.81 30.15 -44.54
N LEU A 15 -33.83 30.11 -45.87
CA LEU A 15 -33.97 28.87 -46.66
C LEU A 15 -32.70 28.02 -46.61
N MET A 16 -31.51 28.63 -46.61
CA MET A 16 -30.25 27.93 -46.38
C MET A 16 -30.13 27.41 -44.94
N SER A 17 -30.62 28.14 -43.94
CA SER A 17 -30.64 27.65 -42.55
C SER A 17 -31.67 26.55 -42.32
N LEU A 18 -32.80 26.56 -43.04
CA LEU A 18 -33.78 25.47 -43.06
C LEU A 18 -33.28 24.23 -43.82
N ALA A 19 -32.45 24.40 -44.85
CA ALA A 19 -31.77 23.28 -45.52
C ALA A 19 -30.64 22.68 -44.67
N MET A 20 -30.04 23.46 -43.75
CA MET A 20 -29.08 22.97 -42.75
C MET A 20 -29.72 22.35 -41.49
N LEU A 21 -31.05 22.42 -41.34
CA LEU A 21 -31.79 21.80 -40.25
C LEU A 21 -32.26 20.37 -40.54
N ASN A 22 -31.97 19.84 -41.74
CA ASN A 22 -32.06 18.42 -42.06
C ASN A 22 -30.71 17.94 -42.61
N PRO A 23 -29.67 17.77 -41.79
CA PRO A 23 -28.74 16.72 -42.12
C PRO A 23 -29.56 15.43 -42.05
N GLU A 24 -29.70 14.70 -43.15
CA GLU A 24 -30.04 13.29 -43.04
C GLU A 24 -29.05 12.72 -42.02
N SER A 25 -29.55 12.36 -40.84
CA SER A 25 -28.73 11.73 -39.81
C SER A 25 -28.26 10.43 -40.44
N VAL A 26 -26.98 10.41 -40.85
CA VAL A 26 -26.34 9.21 -41.37
C VAL A 26 -26.24 8.26 -40.19
N PHE A 27 -27.20 7.35 -40.09
CA PHE A 27 -27.17 6.28 -39.12
C PHE A 27 -26.10 5.28 -39.57
N ALA A 28 -24.96 5.29 -38.89
CA ALA A 28 -23.94 4.27 -39.10
C ALA A 28 -24.40 2.95 -38.48
N GLU A 29 -24.32 1.86 -39.24
CA GLU A 29 -24.58 0.49 -38.78
C GLU A 29 -23.27 -0.24 -38.50
N ALA A 30 -23.10 -0.80 -37.30
CA ALA A 30 -21.94 -1.58 -36.89
C ALA A 30 -22.28 -3.09 -36.93
N SER A 31 -21.32 -3.93 -37.34
CA SER A 31 -21.47 -5.39 -37.41
C SER A 31 -21.49 -6.03 -36.00
N SER A 32 -22.41 -6.96 -35.77
CA SER A 32 -22.84 -7.44 -34.44
C SER A 32 -22.14 -8.70 -33.91
N ASP A 33 -21.00 -9.12 -34.45
CA ASP A 33 -20.43 -10.42 -34.08
C ASP A 33 -19.57 -10.32 -32.80
N ASN A 34 -20.11 -10.89 -31.72
CA ASN A 34 -19.47 -11.23 -30.43
C ASN A 34 -18.86 -10.09 -29.60
N LEU A 35 -19.71 -9.25 -28.98
CA LEU A 35 -19.28 -8.04 -28.24
C LEU A 35 -19.32 -8.12 -26.70
N LEU A 36 -19.56 -9.29 -26.09
CA LEU A 36 -19.65 -9.37 -24.62
C LEU A 36 -18.60 -10.30 -24.02
N PRO A 37 -17.42 -9.77 -23.68
CA PRO A 37 -16.55 -10.42 -22.71
C PRO A 37 -17.22 -10.40 -21.33
N THR A 38 -17.15 -11.52 -20.64
CA THR A 38 -17.52 -11.64 -19.23
C THR A 38 -16.49 -10.91 -18.36
N VAL A 39 -16.91 -10.51 -17.15
CA VAL A 39 -16.07 -9.93 -16.09
C VAL A 39 -14.70 -10.62 -16.02
N ASP A 40 -13.63 -9.82 -15.90
CA ASP A 40 -12.22 -10.26 -15.83
C ASP A 40 -12.09 -11.57 -15.02
N SER A 41 -11.56 -12.61 -15.69
CA SER A 41 -11.35 -13.95 -15.13
C SER A 41 -10.50 -13.92 -13.86
N PHE A 42 -9.59 -12.95 -13.76
CA PHE A 42 -8.78 -12.71 -12.58
C PHE A 42 -9.67 -12.32 -11.40
N ARG A 43 -10.52 -11.30 -11.55
CA ARG A 43 -11.37 -10.85 -10.44
C ARG A 43 -12.44 -11.85 -10.04
N ALA A 44 -12.93 -12.68 -10.98
CA ALA A 44 -13.83 -13.79 -10.65
C ALA A 44 -13.16 -14.84 -9.74
N SER A 45 -11.83 -14.90 -9.74
CA SER A 45 -11.02 -15.86 -8.99
C SER A 45 -10.45 -15.29 -7.68
N THR A 46 -10.96 -14.16 -7.19
CA THR A 46 -10.59 -13.64 -5.85
C THR A 46 -11.19 -14.52 -4.76
N TYR A 47 -10.49 -14.64 -3.63
CA TYR A 47 -10.96 -15.44 -2.50
C TYR A 47 -12.37 -15.04 -2.05
N THR A 48 -12.67 -13.73 -1.98
CA THR A 48 -14.00 -13.24 -1.58
C THR A 48 -15.13 -13.83 -2.43
N ARG A 49 -14.95 -13.87 -3.76
CA ARG A 49 -15.97 -14.38 -4.69
C ARG A 49 -16.01 -15.90 -4.70
N VAL A 50 -14.84 -16.56 -4.67
CA VAL A 50 -14.74 -18.02 -4.61
C VAL A 50 -15.37 -18.56 -3.33
N LEU A 51 -15.07 -17.95 -2.18
CA LEU A 51 -15.65 -18.32 -0.89
C LEU A 51 -17.17 -18.14 -0.89
N ALA A 52 -17.68 -17.03 -1.43
CA ALA A 52 -19.12 -16.78 -1.52
C ALA A 52 -19.85 -17.84 -2.35
N GLU A 53 -19.23 -18.38 -3.41
CA GLU A 53 -19.80 -19.50 -4.17
C GLU A 53 -19.67 -20.84 -3.43
N TRP A 54 -18.54 -21.10 -2.77
CA TRP A 54 -18.34 -22.32 -2.00
C TRP A 54 -19.32 -22.44 -0.83
N GLN A 55 -19.55 -21.35 -0.09
CA GLN A 55 -20.47 -21.34 1.05
C GLN A 55 -21.93 -21.61 0.66
N LYS A 56 -22.30 -21.52 -0.62
CA LYS A 56 -23.63 -21.95 -1.10
C LYS A 56 -23.78 -23.48 -1.17
N LYS A 57 -22.67 -24.22 -1.22
CA LYS A 57 -22.64 -25.66 -1.51
C LYS A 57 -21.97 -26.48 -0.41
N TYR A 58 -20.97 -25.92 0.25
CA TYR A 58 -20.09 -26.61 1.19
C TYR A 58 -20.12 -25.94 2.57
N SER A 59 -19.90 -26.73 3.60
CA SER A 59 -19.78 -26.27 4.99
C SER A 59 -18.34 -26.38 5.47
N ALA A 60 -17.98 -25.62 6.50
CA ALA A 60 -16.72 -25.80 7.21
C ALA A 60 -16.76 -27.09 8.04
N ILE A 61 -15.70 -27.89 7.97
CA ILE A 61 -15.58 -29.17 8.67
C ILE A 61 -14.89 -28.95 10.02
N LYS A 62 -15.63 -29.12 11.13
CA LYS A 62 -15.15 -28.79 12.48
C LYS A 62 -14.60 -29.97 13.30
N ASP A 63 -14.95 -31.21 12.94
CA ASP A 63 -14.69 -32.39 13.76
C ASP A 63 -13.42 -33.19 13.35
N GLU A 64 -12.65 -32.68 12.40
CA GLU A 64 -11.47 -33.35 11.85
C GLU A 64 -10.22 -32.46 11.97
N ASP A 65 -9.35 -32.78 12.93
CA ASP A 65 -8.04 -32.16 13.08
C ASP A 65 -6.93 -33.13 12.65
N TYR A 66 -6.14 -32.72 11.66
CA TYR A 66 -4.95 -33.44 11.24
C TYR A 66 -3.71 -32.61 11.58
N THR A 67 -2.71 -33.27 12.18
CA THR A 67 -1.36 -32.72 12.36
C THR A 67 -0.39 -33.63 11.63
N LEU A 68 0.35 -33.07 10.68
CA LEU A 68 1.31 -33.79 9.85
C LEU A 68 2.70 -33.28 10.18
N THR A 69 3.55 -34.18 10.67
CA THR A 69 4.92 -33.84 11.07
C THR A 69 5.87 -33.90 9.88
N PRO A 70 6.98 -33.13 9.88
CA PRO A 70 7.98 -33.21 8.83
C PRO A 70 8.56 -34.62 8.60
N GLY A 71 8.67 -35.43 9.66
CA GLY A 71 9.11 -36.82 9.56
C GLY A 71 8.14 -37.69 8.73
N GLU A 72 6.83 -37.54 8.92
CA GLU A 72 5.80 -38.25 8.13
C GLU A 72 5.79 -37.80 6.67
N LEU A 73 6.03 -36.51 6.44
CA LEU A 73 6.05 -35.91 5.11
C LEU A 73 7.36 -36.18 4.35
N LYS A 74 8.42 -36.66 5.01
CA LYS A 74 9.74 -36.84 4.38
C LYS A 74 9.74 -37.80 3.20
N ALA A 75 8.96 -38.88 3.26
CA ALA A 75 8.88 -39.85 2.18
C ALA A 75 8.29 -39.24 0.89
N LEU A 76 7.39 -38.27 1.01
CA LEU A 76 6.81 -37.52 -0.11
C LEU A 76 7.75 -36.41 -0.62
N ASN A 77 8.72 -35.99 0.20
CA ASN A 77 9.60 -34.86 -0.06
C ASN A 77 11.09 -35.26 0.02
N PRO A 78 11.57 -36.15 -0.88
CA PRO A 78 12.93 -36.66 -0.81
C PRO A 78 14.00 -35.58 -1.04
N SER A 79 13.69 -34.55 -1.85
CA SER A 79 14.60 -33.44 -2.18
C SER A 79 14.76 -32.42 -1.05
N LEU A 80 13.78 -32.27 -0.16
CA LEU A 80 13.84 -31.29 0.93
C LEU A 80 14.76 -31.77 2.05
N THR A 81 15.50 -30.86 2.68
CA THR A 81 16.38 -31.23 3.79
C THR A 81 15.62 -31.16 5.12
N LEU A 82 15.74 -32.22 5.94
CA LEU A 82 15.32 -32.16 7.34
C LEU A 82 16.49 -31.67 8.20
N ALA A 83 16.17 -30.80 9.15
CA ALA A 83 17.08 -30.30 10.16
C ALA A 83 16.44 -30.40 11.54
N SER A 84 17.27 -30.33 12.59
CA SER A 84 16.83 -30.09 13.95
C SER A 84 16.99 -28.61 14.28
N ASP A 85 16.01 -28.00 14.95
CA ASP A 85 16.10 -26.65 15.49
C ASP A 85 16.00 -26.71 17.02
N GLU A 86 16.90 -26.03 17.74
CA GLU A 86 16.95 -26.09 19.21
C GLU A 86 15.66 -25.55 19.87
N ASN A 87 14.89 -24.72 19.16
CA ASN A 87 13.68 -24.08 19.66
C ASN A 87 12.40 -24.72 19.10
N TYR A 88 12.49 -25.90 18.49
CA TYR A 88 11.34 -26.67 18.01
C TYR A 88 11.45 -28.14 18.44
N SER A 89 10.32 -28.73 18.79
CA SER A 89 10.31 -30.10 19.35
C SER A 89 10.57 -31.18 18.32
N ASP A 90 10.16 -30.96 17.07
CA ASP A 90 10.23 -31.95 15.99
C ASP A 90 11.33 -31.61 14.97
N GLU A 91 11.61 -32.52 14.03
CA GLU A 91 12.41 -32.18 12.84
C GLU A 91 11.67 -31.15 11.98
N VAL A 92 12.42 -30.38 11.19
CA VAL A 92 11.88 -29.27 10.38
C VAL A 92 12.42 -29.34 8.96
N PHE A 93 11.62 -28.91 7.99
CA PHE A 93 12.10 -28.71 6.63
C PHE A 93 12.75 -27.33 6.47
N VAL A 94 13.89 -27.28 5.77
CA VAL A 94 14.50 -26.01 5.34
C VAL A 94 14.20 -25.80 3.87
N LEU A 95 13.35 -24.83 3.56
CA LEU A 95 12.94 -24.49 2.20
C LEU A 95 13.76 -23.29 1.70
N LYS A 96 14.39 -23.46 0.55
CA LYS A 96 14.96 -22.37 -0.26
C LYS A 96 13.90 -21.81 -1.20
N LYS A 97 14.21 -20.70 -1.86
CA LYS A 97 13.31 -20.12 -2.85
C LYS A 97 13.03 -21.13 -3.98
N ASN A 98 11.75 -21.31 -4.28
CA ASN A 98 11.16 -22.26 -5.21
C ASN A 98 11.16 -23.73 -4.77
N ASP A 99 11.63 -24.05 -3.56
CA ASP A 99 11.43 -25.39 -3.00
C ASP A 99 9.93 -25.62 -2.75
N THR A 100 9.50 -26.86 -3.00
CA THR A 100 8.09 -27.27 -2.88
C THR A 100 7.95 -28.36 -1.83
N LEU A 101 7.13 -28.09 -0.81
CA LEU A 101 6.66 -29.05 0.18
C LEU A 101 5.32 -29.63 -0.26
N ILE A 102 5.28 -30.95 -0.44
CA ILE A 102 4.09 -31.71 -0.81
C ILE A 102 3.49 -32.33 0.46
N VAL A 103 2.23 -32.03 0.70
CA VAL A 103 1.44 -32.54 1.82
C VAL A 103 0.29 -33.35 1.25
N LYS A 104 0.15 -34.60 1.69
CA LYS A 104 -0.95 -35.48 1.28
C LYS A 104 -1.87 -35.75 2.46
N VAL A 105 -3.15 -35.46 2.29
CA VAL A 105 -4.18 -35.64 3.33
C VAL A 105 -5.31 -36.50 2.81
N GLU A 106 -5.87 -37.33 3.68
CA GLU A 106 -7.05 -38.13 3.39
C GLU A 106 -8.18 -37.63 4.29
N VAL A 107 -9.21 -37.03 3.68
CA VAL A 107 -10.32 -36.41 4.40
C VAL A 107 -11.58 -37.24 4.22
N ALA A 108 -12.39 -37.39 5.27
CA ALA A 108 -13.59 -38.23 5.20
C ALA A 108 -14.79 -37.51 4.58
N ASN A 109 -14.77 -36.18 4.56
CA ASN A 109 -15.87 -35.36 4.07
C ASN A 109 -15.36 -34.33 3.06
N GLU A 110 -16.05 -34.17 1.94
CA GLU A 110 -15.82 -33.02 1.05
C GLU A 110 -16.32 -31.75 1.74
N GLY A 111 -15.46 -30.72 1.82
CA GLY A 111 -15.81 -29.51 2.56
C GLY A 111 -14.70 -28.46 2.62
N LEU A 112 -14.95 -27.45 3.44
CA LEU A 112 -14.05 -26.33 3.66
C LEU A 112 -13.19 -26.57 4.91
N TYR A 113 -11.88 -26.48 4.73
CA TYR A 113 -10.89 -26.67 5.79
C TYR A 113 -9.98 -25.45 5.88
N ASN A 114 -9.43 -25.15 7.06
CA ASN A 114 -8.34 -24.19 7.18
C ASN A 114 -7.00 -24.93 7.26
N LEU A 115 -5.98 -24.32 6.68
CA LEU A 115 -4.61 -24.79 6.79
C LEU A 115 -3.83 -23.85 7.71
N ALA A 116 -3.04 -24.43 8.60
CA ALA A 116 -2.01 -23.72 9.34
C ALA A 116 -0.68 -24.47 9.24
N LEU A 117 0.41 -23.77 9.47
CA LEU A 117 1.75 -24.37 9.51
C LEU A 117 2.60 -23.68 10.58
N ASP A 118 3.44 -24.47 11.23
CA ASP A 118 4.51 -23.92 12.06
C ASP A 118 5.65 -23.50 11.15
N TYR A 119 6.18 -22.31 11.37
CA TYR A 119 7.35 -21.81 10.66
C TYR A 119 8.24 -20.97 11.55
N ALA A 120 9.50 -20.88 11.14
CA ALA A 120 10.43 -19.87 11.58
C ALA A 120 11.15 -19.32 10.36
N TYR A 121 11.47 -18.04 10.42
CA TYR A 121 12.30 -17.39 9.41
C TYR A 121 13.58 -16.96 10.13
N GLN A 122 14.75 -17.31 9.61
CA GLN A 122 16.01 -17.20 10.38
C GLN A 122 16.87 -15.98 10.03
N THR A 123 16.39 -15.12 9.13
CA THR A 123 17.08 -13.89 8.68
C THR A 123 16.63 -12.66 9.50
N ASP A 124 17.26 -11.50 9.33
CA ASP A 124 16.85 -10.26 10.04
C ASP A 124 15.64 -9.54 9.37
N PHE A 125 14.99 -10.21 8.42
CA PHE A 125 13.80 -9.81 7.66
C PHE A 125 13.82 -8.35 7.17
N THR A 126 14.32 -8.12 5.94
CA THR A 126 14.01 -6.86 5.22
C THR A 126 12.65 -6.90 4.52
N LYS A 127 12.06 -8.10 4.36
CA LYS A 127 10.75 -8.38 3.79
C LYS A 127 10.14 -9.61 4.47
N ASN A 128 8.81 -9.67 4.51
CA ASN A 128 8.10 -10.83 5.04
C ASN A 128 8.30 -12.05 4.13
N PRO A 129 8.48 -13.26 4.71
CA PRO A 129 8.53 -14.49 3.95
C PRO A 129 7.19 -14.76 3.28
N LYS A 130 7.24 -15.34 2.08
CA LYS A 130 6.08 -15.59 1.23
C LYS A 130 6.04 -17.04 0.79
N ILE A 131 4.84 -17.58 0.65
CA ILE A 131 4.57 -18.90 0.09
C ILE A 131 3.51 -18.82 -1.00
N ALA A 132 3.52 -19.78 -1.91
CA ALA A 132 2.42 -20.05 -2.82
C ALA A 132 1.82 -21.42 -2.52
N LEU A 133 0.52 -21.59 -2.76
CA LEU A 133 -0.20 -22.81 -2.49
C LEU A 133 -1.01 -23.27 -3.72
N SER A 134 -1.05 -24.58 -3.94
CA SER A 134 -2.01 -25.22 -4.83
C SER A 134 -2.59 -26.48 -4.18
N VAL A 135 -3.82 -26.82 -4.55
CA VAL A 135 -4.53 -28.02 -4.10
C VAL A 135 -4.87 -28.83 -5.33
N ASN A 136 -4.44 -30.10 -5.38
CA ASN A 136 -4.62 -31.00 -6.51
C ASN A 136 -4.17 -30.38 -7.85
N ASP A 137 -3.00 -29.72 -7.84
CA ASP A 137 -2.42 -28.97 -8.97
C ASP A 137 -3.19 -27.74 -9.46
N GLU A 138 -4.23 -27.32 -8.72
CA GLU A 138 -5.02 -26.13 -9.03
C GLU A 138 -4.78 -25.01 -8.00
N VAL A 139 -4.63 -23.78 -8.49
CA VAL A 139 -4.67 -22.58 -7.66
C VAL A 139 -6.14 -22.22 -7.47
N LEU A 140 -6.69 -22.43 -6.27
CA LEU A 140 -8.14 -22.31 -6.04
C LEU A 140 -8.64 -20.86 -6.11
N PHE A 141 -7.80 -19.90 -5.74
CA PHE A 141 -8.05 -18.45 -5.84
C PHE A 141 -6.73 -17.68 -5.91
N ASN A 142 -6.76 -16.46 -6.45
CA ASN A 142 -5.58 -15.67 -6.79
C ASN A 142 -4.58 -15.49 -5.64
N GLU A 143 -5.11 -15.24 -4.45
CA GLU A 143 -4.34 -14.94 -3.25
C GLU A 143 -3.49 -16.13 -2.80
N MET A 144 -3.80 -17.35 -3.22
CA MET A 144 -2.95 -18.52 -2.97
C MET A 144 -1.58 -18.44 -3.67
N THR A 145 -1.43 -17.63 -4.72
CA THR A 145 -0.15 -17.50 -5.43
C THR A 145 0.91 -16.73 -4.66
N ASN A 146 0.52 -16.00 -3.61
CA ASN A 146 1.41 -15.14 -2.84
C ASN A 146 0.76 -14.84 -1.47
N ILE A 147 0.97 -15.75 -0.52
CA ILE A 147 0.54 -15.61 0.87
C ILE A 147 1.74 -15.12 1.70
N ASN A 148 1.56 -14.05 2.46
CA ASN A 148 2.57 -13.57 3.39
C ASN A 148 2.48 -14.36 4.69
N LEU A 149 3.64 -14.81 5.18
CA LEU A 149 3.80 -15.30 6.53
C LEU A 149 4.23 -14.14 7.42
N GLU A 150 3.60 -13.99 8.58
CA GLU A 150 3.84 -12.88 9.48
C GLU A 150 5.24 -12.96 10.10
N VAL A 151 5.85 -11.81 10.37
CA VAL A 151 7.08 -11.74 11.15
C VAL A 151 6.91 -10.63 12.15
N TYR A 152 7.59 -10.74 13.29
CA TYR A 152 7.46 -9.77 14.36
C TYR A 152 8.81 -9.13 14.66
N TRP A 153 8.77 -7.86 15.05
CA TRP A 153 9.88 -7.13 15.61
C TRP A 153 9.54 -6.74 17.03
N LYS A 154 10.51 -6.90 17.94
CA LYS A 154 10.41 -6.34 19.29
C LYS A 154 10.95 -4.91 19.30
N GLN A 155 10.33 -4.06 20.10
CA GLN A 155 10.84 -2.73 20.36
C GLN A 155 12.04 -2.82 21.32
N VAL A 156 13.15 -2.16 20.97
CA VAL A 156 14.35 -2.10 21.81
C VAL A 156 14.64 -0.64 22.13
N GLU A 157 14.55 -0.30 23.42
CA GLU A 157 14.88 1.06 23.87
C GLU A 157 16.34 1.40 23.61
N ARG A 158 16.59 2.67 23.31
CA ARG A 158 17.94 3.21 23.21
C ARG A 158 18.50 3.41 24.62
N GLU A 159 19.81 3.28 24.76
CA GLU A 159 20.51 3.73 25.97
C GLU A 159 20.15 5.19 26.27
N GLU A 160 19.99 5.55 27.55
CA GLU A 160 19.51 6.87 27.97
C GLU A 160 20.31 8.03 27.35
N SER A 161 21.63 7.88 27.18
CA SER A 161 22.50 8.87 26.54
C SER A 161 22.26 9.06 25.03
N LYS A 162 21.55 8.13 24.39
CA LYS A 162 21.22 8.11 22.94
C LYS A 162 19.70 8.20 22.70
N ARG A 163 18.91 8.34 23.76
CA ARG A 163 17.44 8.42 23.68
C ARG A 163 16.97 9.74 23.05
N TYR A 164 17.73 10.80 23.25
CA TYR A 164 17.42 12.13 22.75
C TYR A 164 18.49 12.61 21.76
N ASN A 165 18.08 13.29 20.70
CA ASN A 165 19.03 13.95 19.80
C ASN A 165 19.59 15.24 20.45
N GLN A 166 20.51 15.90 19.74
CA GLN A 166 21.14 17.14 20.20
C GLN A 166 20.17 18.29 20.51
N TYR A 167 18.92 18.23 20.04
CA TYR A 167 17.87 19.21 20.30
C TYR A 167 16.99 18.84 21.51
N GLY A 168 17.24 17.69 22.14
CA GLY A 168 16.42 17.13 23.22
C GLY A 168 15.12 16.49 22.72
N ASP A 169 14.96 16.29 21.42
CA ASP A 169 13.84 15.52 20.88
C ASP A 169 14.11 14.03 21.07
N GLU A 170 13.10 13.30 21.52
CA GLU A 170 13.16 11.85 21.66
C GLU A 170 13.20 11.17 20.30
N LEU A 171 14.11 10.21 20.17
CA LEU A 171 14.29 9.41 18.97
C LEU A 171 13.45 8.14 19.03
N LEU A 172 13.07 7.62 17.86
CA LEU A 172 12.37 6.35 17.76
C LEU A 172 13.22 5.22 18.36
N PRO A 173 12.62 4.33 19.16
CA PRO A 173 13.24 3.07 19.57
C PRO A 173 13.75 2.25 18.38
N LEU A 174 14.69 1.35 18.66
CA LEU A 174 15.18 0.39 17.68
C LEU A 174 14.17 -0.75 17.52
N SER A 175 14.27 -1.48 16.41
CA SER A 175 13.46 -2.67 16.13
C SER A 175 14.39 -3.85 15.86
N GLU A 176 14.16 -4.97 16.55
CA GLU A 176 14.94 -6.19 16.39
C GLU A 176 14.00 -7.34 15.97
N ALA A 177 14.37 -8.09 14.95
CA ALA A 177 13.58 -9.20 14.43
C ALA A 177 13.43 -10.31 15.49
N ILE A 178 12.21 -10.84 15.63
CA ILE A 178 11.90 -11.97 16.50
C ILE A 178 11.97 -13.25 15.65
N LYS A 179 13.05 -14.00 15.83
CA LYS A 179 13.34 -15.26 15.09
C LYS A 179 12.84 -16.48 15.87
N THR A 180 11.57 -16.48 16.24
CA THR A 180 10.94 -17.59 16.97
C THR A 180 9.93 -18.30 16.11
N TRP A 181 9.67 -19.56 16.46
CA TRP A 181 8.61 -20.36 15.86
C TRP A 181 7.23 -19.75 16.07
N GLN A 182 6.42 -19.80 15.02
CA GLN A 182 5.07 -19.28 14.99
C GLN A 182 4.16 -20.27 14.27
N LYS A 183 2.92 -20.38 14.73
CA LYS A 183 1.86 -21.08 14.01
C LYS A 183 1.09 -20.07 13.17
N ALA A 184 1.23 -20.12 11.85
CA ALA A 184 0.47 -19.27 10.93
C ALA A 184 -0.72 -20.03 10.35
N PHE A 185 -1.91 -19.46 10.53
CA PHE A 185 -3.04 -19.75 9.66
C PHE A 185 -2.86 -19.00 8.34
N LEU A 186 -3.24 -19.61 7.23
CA LEU A 186 -3.23 -18.93 5.94
C LEU A 186 -4.32 -17.86 5.91
N LYS A 187 -3.95 -16.60 5.75
CA LYS A 187 -4.90 -15.47 5.69
C LYS A 187 -4.42 -14.40 4.72
N ASP A 188 -5.29 -13.44 4.43
CA ASP A 188 -4.96 -12.31 3.56
C ASP A 188 -4.10 -11.25 4.29
N GLU A 189 -3.25 -10.56 3.53
CA GLU A 189 -2.31 -9.56 4.07
C GLU A 189 -3.00 -8.35 4.70
N ILE A 190 -4.25 -8.06 4.31
CA ILE A 190 -4.97 -6.86 4.73
C ILE A 190 -6.04 -7.14 5.80
N SER A 191 -6.06 -8.35 6.37
CA SER A 191 -7.12 -8.86 7.25
C SER A 191 -8.52 -8.46 6.76
N GLY A 192 -8.74 -8.68 5.47
CA GLY A 192 -9.96 -8.43 4.70
C GLY A 192 -11.01 -9.52 4.86
N HIS A 193 -10.66 -10.65 5.49
CA HIS A 193 -11.60 -11.70 5.87
C HIS A 193 -11.54 -11.98 7.36
N GLN A 194 -12.70 -12.36 7.93
CA GLN A 194 -12.81 -12.66 9.36
C GLN A 194 -12.12 -13.97 9.75
N GLU A 195 -12.22 -14.96 8.87
CA GLU A 195 -11.60 -16.26 9.08
C GLU A 195 -10.36 -16.39 8.20
N PRO A 196 -9.40 -17.24 8.59
CA PRO A 196 -8.38 -17.73 7.68
C PRO A 196 -8.98 -18.24 6.37
N TYR A 197 -8.14 -18.34 5.35
CA TYR A 197 -8.51 -18.94 4.09
C TYR A 197 -9.03 -20.36 4.28
N PHE A 198 -10.22 -20.59 3.76
CA PHE A 198 -10.73 -21.92 3.54
C PHE A 198 -10.15 -22.47 2.24
N ILE A 199 -9.84 -23.76 2.24
CA ILE A 199 -9.51 -24.54 1.06
C ILE A 199 -10.56 -25.63 0.89
N LEU A 200 -11.02 -25.82 -0.34
CA LEU A 200 -11.96 -26.90 -0.67
C LEU A 200 -11.18 -28.19 -0.89
N LEU A 201 -11.46 -29.20 -0.06
CA LEU A 201 -10.90 -30.54 -0.21
C LEU A 201 -12.01 -31.52 -0.59
N LYS A 202 -11.70 -32.44 -1.51
CA LYS A 202 -12.62 -33.50 -1.94
C LYS A 202 -12.56 -34.67 -0.97
N GLU A 203 -13.63 -35.45 -0.85
CA GLU A 203 -13.60 -36.71 -0.09
C GLU A 203 -12.47 -37.62 -0.62
N GLY A 204 -11.70 -38.19 0.31
CA GLY A 204 -10.55 -39.04 0.03
C GLY A 204 -9.23 -38.26 -0.05
N SER A 205 -8.35 -38.69 -0.95
CA SER A 205 -6.97 -38.21 -1.04
C SER A 205 -6.88 -36.85 -1.74
N ASN A 206 -6.27 -35.87 -1.07
CA ASN A 206 -5.92 -34.56 -1.64
C ASN A 206 -4.42 -34.30 -1.49
N GLU A 207 -3.85 -33.63 -2.48
CA GLU A 207 -2.46 -33.18 -2.49
C GLU A 207 -2.41 -31.66 -2.38
N ILE A 208 -1.67 -31.15 -1.41
CA ILE A 208 -1.46 -29.72 -1.17
C ILE A 208 0.03 -29.44 -1.40
N LYS A 209 0.35 -28.49 -2.29
CA LYS A 209 1.73 -28.06 -2.56
C LYS A 209 1.95 -26.68 -1.98
N ILE A 210 2.96 -26.56 -1.14
CA ILE A 210 3.41 -25.29 -0.54
C ILE A 210 4.77 -24.96 -1.15
N VAL A 211 4.83 -23.91 -1.96
CA VAL A 211 6.07 -23.44 -2.60
C VAL A 211 6.62 -22.26 -1.83
N SER A 212 7.88 -22.33 -1.38
CA SER A 212 8.52 -21.17 -0.77
C SER A 212 8.90 -20.14 -1.83
N LEU A 213 8.50 -18.89 -1.65
CA LEU A 213 8.92 -17.76 -2.49
C LEU A 213 10.09 -16.99 -1.87
N SER A 214 10.58 -17.45 -0.71
CA SER A 214 11.65 -16.85 0.09
C SER A 214 12.76 -17.86 0.36
N ASP A 215 13.97 -17.39 0.60
CA ASP A 215 15.10 -18.25 0.98
C ASP A 215 15.14 -18.45 2.49
N ASP A 216 15.48 -19.64 2.97
CA ASP A 216 15.65 -19.95 4.41
C ASP A 216 14.36 -19.92 5.25
N LEU A 217 13.26 -20.43 4.68
CA LEU A 217 12.02 -20.66 5.41
C LEU A 217 12.05 -22.04 6.09
N PHE A 218 11.98 -22.06 7.42
CA PHE A 218 11.91 -23.29 8.19
C PHE A 218 10.43 -23.62 8.39
N VAL A 219 10.03 -24.84 8.06
CA VAL A 219 8.63 -25.31 8.16
C VAL A 219 8.58 -26.55 9.05
N GLY A 220 7.77 -26.46 10.10
CA GLY A 220 7.49 -27.53 11.05
C GLY A 220 6.20 -28.27 10.69
N ASN A 221 5.37 -28.53 11.69
CA ASN A 221 4.11 -29.24 11.54
C ASN A 221 3.12 -28.47 10.66
N VAL A 222 2.39 -29.22 9.83
CA VAL A 222 1.28 -28.71 9.02
C VAL A 222 -0.02 -29.19 9.64
N TYR A 223 -0.98 -28.28 9.80
CA TYR A 223 -2.25 -28.53 10.46
C TYR A 223 -3.39 -28.32 9.46
N LEU A 224 -4.29 -29.29 9.39
CA LEU A 224 -5.59 -29.16 8.74
C LEU A 224 -6.64 -29.17 9.84
N THR A 225 -7.32 -28.04 10.04
CA THR A 225 -8.22 -27.82 11.18
C THR A 225 -9.25 -26.75 10.82
N CYS A 226 -10.20 -26.48 11.70
CA CYS A 226 -11.06 -25.30 11.63
C CYS A 226 -11.00 -24.52 12.95
N GLN A 227 -11.10 -23.19 12.87
CA GLN A 227 -11.14 -22.37 14.07
C GLN A 227 -12.47 -22.56 14.83
N ASP A 228 -12.37 -22.59 16.16
CA ASP A 228 -13.52 -22.56 17.04
C ASP A 228 -14.34 -21.27 16.87
N GLU A 229 -15.65 -21.40 17.01
CA GLU A 229 -16.53 -20.24 16.96
C GLU A 229 -16.41 -19.44 18.26
N LEU A 230 -16.18 -18.14 18.15
CA LEU A 230 -16.07 -17.25 19.30
C LEU A 230 -17.42 -17.17 20.05
N PRO A 231 -17.43 -17.27 21.39
CA PRO A 231 -18.64 -17.06 22.16
C PRO A 231 -19.12 -15.60 22.00
N SER A 232 -20.42 -15.38 22.19
CA SER A 232 -20.94 -14.03 22.40
C SER A 232 -20.45 -13.45 23.73
N TYR A 233 -20.48 -12.12 23.89
CA TYR A 233 -20.13 -11.48 25.15
C TYR A 233 -20.97 -12.02 26.34
N GLN A 234 -22.25 -12.32 26.10
CA GLN A 234 -23.14 -12.85 27.13
C GLN A 234 -22.70 -14.25 27.60
N GLU A 235 -22.34 -15.13 26.67
CA GLU A 235 -21.84 -16.47 26.97
C GLU A 235 -20.47 -16.42 27.65
N TYR A 236 -19.57 -15.55 27.14
CA TYR A 236 -18.27 -15.29 27.75
C TYR A 236 -18.42 -14.83 29.20
N SER A 237 -19.19 -13.76 29.45
CA SER A 237 -19.37 -13.21 30.79
C SER A 237 -19.98 -14.24 31.76
N ALA A 238 -20.97 -15.01 31.32
CA ALA A 238 -21.59 -16.06 32.13
C ALA A 238 -20.61 -17.18 32.53
N GLY A 239 -19.53 -17.39 31.76
CA GLY A 239 -18.49 -18.39 32.03
C GLY A 239 -17.55 -18.05 33.18
N TYR A 240 -17.52 -16.80 33.65
CA TYR A 240 -16.60 -16.35 34.69
C TYR A 240 -17.30 -15.92 35.99
N PRO A 241 -16.60 -15.98 37.13
CA PRO A 241 -17.09 -15.41 38.38
C PRO A 241 -17.36 -13.90 38.21
N GLN A 242 -18.58 -13.48 38.53
CA GLN A 242 -19.05 -12.08 38.44
C GLN A 242 -18.44 -11.20 39.55
N ALA A 243 -17.11 -11.10 39.57
CA ALA A 243 -16.34 -10.27 40.49
C ALA A 243 -15.71 -9.13 39.70
N ILE A 244 -16.29 -7.93 39.81
CA ILE A 244 -15.76 -6.69 39.22
C ILE A 244 -14.76 -6.08 40.20
N VAL A 245 -13.62 -5.63 39.70
CA VAL A 245 -12.60 -4.98 40.53
C VAL A 245 -13.06 -3.60 41.02
N ASP A 246 -12.45 -3.11 42.11
CA ASP A 246 -12.82 -1.84 42.72
C ASP A 246 -12.64 -0.64 41.76
N ASN A 247 -13.41 0.43 42.01
CA ASN A 247 -13.38 1.65 41.20
C ASN A 247 -12.07 2.46 41.32
N GLN A 248 -11.15 2.08 42.21
CA GLN A 248 -9.80 2.64 42.30
C GLN A 248 -8.76 1.80 41.55
N THR A 249 -9.08 0.56 41.19
CA THR A 249 -8.17 -0.35 40.50
C THR A 249 -8.05 0.07 39.03
N SER A 250 -6.81 0.32 38.58
CA SER A 250 -6.52 0.65 37.18
C SER A 250 -5.10 0.24 36.79
N VAL A 251 -4.93 -0.21 35.56
CA VAL A 251 -3.65 -0.50 34.92
C VAL A 251 -3.57 0.30 33.63
N LYS A 252 -2.63 1.24 33.58
CA LYS A 252 -2.40 2.10 32.43
C LYS A 252 -1.28 1.54 31.56
N ILE A 253 -1.48 1.60 30.24
CA ILE A 253 -0.54 1.19 29.20
C ILE A 253 -0.33 2.42 28.30
N GLU A 254 0.90 2.94 28.21
CA GLU A 254 1.24 4.02 27.28
C GLU A 254 1.31 3.45 25.86
N ALA A 255 0.67 4.10 24.87
CA ALA A 255 0.50 3.51 23.55
C ALA A 255 1.80 3.49 22.72
N GLU A 256 2.77 4.35 23.05
CA GLU A 256 4.12 4.37 22.48
C GLU A 256 5.03 3.24 23.00
N GLU A 257 4.65 2.56 24.09
CA GLU A 257 5.42 1.49 24.75
C GLU A 257 4.88 0.10 24.38
N TYR A 258 4.88 -0.24 23.09
CA TYR A 258 4.50 -1.58 22.64
C TYR A 258 5.68 -2.58 22.71
N LEU A 259 5.34 -3.85 22.96
CA LEU A 259 6.31 -4.95 23.04
C LEU A 259 6.72 -5.43 21.65
N THR A 260 5.74 -5.73 20.78
CA THR A 260 5.98 -6.26 19.43
C THR A 260 5.09 -5.61 18.38
N LYS A 261 5.56 -5.65 17.13
CA LYS A 261 4.83 -5.23 15.93
C LYS A 261 5.10 -6.20 14.78
N ASN A 262 4.14 -6.41 13.87
CA ASN A 262 4.34 -7.28 12.70
C ASN A 262 4.59 -6.53 11.38
N ASN A 263 4.73 -5.21 11.45
CA ASN A 263 5.05 -4.35 10.32
C ASN A 263 6.09 -3.32 10.77
N ILE A 264 7.25 -3.30 10.10
CA ILE A 264 8.37 -2.43 10.46
C ILE A 264 8.00 -0.94 10.40
N GLU A 265 7.02 -0.55 9.56
CA GLU A 265 6.53 0.83 9.42
C GLU A 265 5.85 1.35 10.69
N VAL A 266 5.32 0.46 11.56
CA VAL A 266 4.67 0.84 12.82
C VAL A 266 5.65 1.59 13.69
N LYS A 267 5.22 2.77 14.17
CA LYS A 267 6.05 3.64 14.99
C LYS A 267 5.23 4.43 15.97
N SER A 268 5.90 4.87 17.03
CA SER A 268 5.39 5.89 17.92
C SER A 268 5.57 7.27 17.28
N SER A 269 4.76 8.24 17.66
CA SER A 269 4.90 9.63 17.23
C SER A 269 4.68 10.56 18.42
N TYR A 270 4.71 11.86 18.18
CA TYR A 270 4.51 12.87 19.19
C TYR A 270 3.31 13.76 18.87
N PHE A 271 2.57 14.12 19.90
CA PHE A 271 1.51 15.11 19.88
C PHE A 271 1.76 16.14 20.98
N LYS A 272 1.89 17.42 20.61
CA LYS A 272 2.06 18.50 21.60
C LYS A 272 0.70 18.90 22.19
N GLY A 273 0.42 18.46 23.41
CA GLY A 273 -0.83 18.78 24.11
C GLY A 273 -0.70 18.73 25.63
N VAL A 274 -1.62 19.40 26.34
CA VAL A 274 -1.62 19.46 27.81
C VAL A 274 -2.10 18.15 28.46
N ALA A 275 -2.98 17.43 27.79
CA ALA A 275 -3.65 16.25 28.33
C ALA A 275 -3.20 14.96 27.65
N ILE A 276 -2.04 14.97 26.99
CA ILE A 276 -1.36 13.81 26.38
C ILE A 276 -0.34 13.25 27.37
N SER A 277 0.01 11.97 27.27
CA SER A 277 0.96 11.33 28.18
C SER A 277 2.07 10.61 27.40
N PRO A 278 3.35 10.98 27.58
CA PRO A 278 3.86 12.15 28.30
C PRO A 278 3.61 13.49 27.57
N SER A 279 3.41 14.57 28.35
CA SER A 279 3.24 15.93 27.82
C SER A 279 4.55 16.71 27.78
N ALA A 280 4.96 17.13 26.57
CA ALA A 280 6.12 17.99 26.38
C ALA A 280 5.79 19.22 25.50
N TYR A 281 6.13 20.42 26.00
CA TYR A 281 5.96 21.67 25.24
C TYR A 281 7.24 22.13 24.53
N LYS A 282 8.40 21.85 25.14
CA LYS A 282 9.73 22.27 24.64
C LYS A 282 10.15 21.41 23.47
N THR A 283 10.37 20.13 23.75
CA THR A 283 10.89 19.13 22.81
C THR A 283 9.79 18.24 22.26
N LYS A 284 10.12 17.40 21.29
CA LYS A 284 9.27 16.30 20.84
C LYS A 284 9.54 15.10 21.74
N VAL A 285 8.51 14.54 22.33
CA VAL A 285 8.56 13.34 23.17
C VAL A 285 7.49 12.40 22.63
N LEU A 286 7.84 11.14 22.43
CA LEU A 286 6.93 10.12 21.92
C LEU A 286 5.83 9.90 22.95
N ASN A 287 4.58 9.89 22.50
CA ASN A 287 3.42 9.84 23.39
C ASN A 287 2.14 9.32 22.71
N ILE A 288 2.26 8.86 21.47
CA ILE A 288 1.15 8.24 20.76
C ILE A 288 1.67 7.09 19.90
N LEU A 289 0.81 6.09 19.70
CA LEU A 289 0.91 5.21 18.54
C LEU A 289 0.43 6.00 17.30
N ASP A 290 1.28 6.09 16.27
CA ASP A 290 0.93 6.80 15.02
C ASP A 290 -0.12 6.01 14.24
N GLY A 291 -1.33 6.55 14.15
CA GLY A 291 -2.44 5.92 13.46
C GLY A 291 -2.17 5.70 11.97
N ASN A 292 -1.36 6.55 11.32
CA ASN A 292 -1.00 6.34 9.92
C ASN A 292 -0.08 5.13 9.75
N SER A 293 0.84 4.93 10.69
CA SER A 293 1.78 3.81 10.67
C SER A 293 1.11 2.45 10.88
N THR A 294 -0.09 2.44 11.47
CA THR A 294 -0.92 1.25 11.71
C THR A 294 -2.13 1.17 10.79
N SER A 295 -2.21 2.01 9.76
CA SER A 295 -3.42 2.17 8.94
C SER A 295 -3.66 1.01 7.96
N ARG A 296 -2.63 0.23 7.62
CA ARG A 296 -2.77 -0.92 6.74
C ARG A 296 -3.42 -2.08 7.49
N GLY A 297 -4.40 -2.72 6.85
CA GLY A 297 -4.93 -4.00 7.31
C GLY A 297 -3.83 -5.04 7.54
N GLY A 298 -4.06 -5.97 8.46
CA GLY A 298 -3.07 -6.99 8.87
C GLY A 298 -2.01 -6.48 9.84
N THR A 299 -1.95 -5.18 10.14
CA THR A 299 -0.96 -4.63 11.08
C THR A 299 -1.35 -4.96 12.52
N VAL A 300 -0.45 -5.62 13.27
CA VAL A 300 -0.61 -6.02 14.67
C VAL A 300 0.38 -5.28 15.54
N VAL A 301 -0.09 -4.72 16.65
CA VAL A 301 0.72 -4.12 17.72
C VAL A 301 0.35 -4.78 19.05
N THR A 302 1.34 -5.32 19.75
CA THR A 302 1.14 -6.06 21.01
C THR A 302 1.78 -5.34 22.17
N TYR A 303 1.04 -5.24 23.26
CA TYR A 303 1.44 -4.67 24.54
C TYR A 303 1.48 -5.74 25.61
N GLN A 304 2.31 -5.53 26.63
CA GLN A 304 2.39 -6.38 27.81
C GLN A 304 2.09 -5.54 29.05
N PHE A 305 1.30 -6.08 29.98
CA PHE A 305 0.91 -5.36 31.18
C PHE A 305 0.66 -6.30 32.37
N PRO A 306 0.92 -5.86 33.61
CA PRO A 306 0.64 -6.64 34.81
C PRO A 306 -0.77 -6.41 35.36
N ILE A 307 -1.39 -7.45 35.90
CA ILE A 307 -2.65 -7.42 36.67
C ILE A 307 -2.39 -7.94 38.07
N GLU A 308 -2.69 -7.12 39.08
CA GLU A 308 -2.45 -7.45 40.49
C GLU A 308 -3.66 -8.09 41.18
N GLU A 309 -4.85 -7.67 40.79
CA GLU A 309 -6.15 -8.12 41.33
C GLU A 309 -6.88 -8.89 40.24
N ARG A 310 -7.31 -10.11 40.53
CA ARG A 310 -8.10 -10.88 39.56
C ARG A 310 -9.53 -10.36 39.52
N GLY A 311 -10.14 -10.31 38.34
CA GLY A 311 -11.54 -9.93 38.20
C GLY A 311 -11.88 -9.39 36.82
N PHE A 312 -13.07 -8.81 36.72
CA PHE A 312 -13.54 -8.13 35.52
C PHE A 312 -13.09 -6.68 35.48
N TYR A 313 -12.54 -6.29 34.32
CA TYR A 313 -12.07 -4.95 34.00
C TYR A 313 -12.81 -4.39 32.79
N GLN A 314 -13.00 -3.07 32.76
CA GLN A 314 -13.34 -2.32 31.55
C GLN A 314 -12.05 -1.89 30.86
N LEU A 315 -12.03 -1.91 29.53
CA LEU A 315 -10.93 -1.39 28.72
C LEU A 315 -11.33 -0.07 28.07
N SER A 316 -10.60 1.00 28.40
CA SER A 316 -10.75 2.32 27.81
C SER A 316 -9.50 2.73 27.06
N LEU A 317 -9.67 3.23 25.84
CA LEU A 317 -8.59 3.73 25.00
C LEU A 317 -8.76 5.23 24.82
N LYS A 318 -7.71 6.02 25.03
CA LYS A 318 -7.73 7.42 24.65
C LYS A 318 -7.29 7.54 23.19
N ILE A 319 -8.26 7.79 22.33
CA ILE A 319 -8.10 7.74 20.87
C ILE A 319 -8.33 9.08 20.20
N LYS A 320 -7.78 9.22 19.00
CA LYS A 320 -8.15 10.27 18.04
C LYS A 320 -8.15 9.69 16.64
N GLN A 321 -9.26 9.89 15.94
CA GLN A 321 -9.49 9.40 14.59
C GLN A 321 -9.98 10.59 13.77
N ASN A 322 -9.05 11.36 13.21
CA ASN A 322 -9.38 12.53 12.39
C ASN A 322 -8.73 12.50 11.01
N THR A 323 -8.08 11.38 10.67
CA THR A 323 -7.45 11.16 9.37
C THR A 323 -8.50 10.78 8.34
N LEU A 324 -9.45 9.92 8.70
CA LEU A 324 -10.62 9.62 7.88
C LEU A 324 -11.86 10.24 8.53
N ALA A 325 -12.08 11.52 8.28
CA ALA A 325 -13.21 12.21 8.91
C ALA A 325 -14.53 11.52 8.58
N ASP A 326 -15.37 11.36 9.60
CA ASP A 326 -16.71 10.83 9.46
C ASP A 326 -16.78 9.35 9.00
N LEU A 327 -15.71 8.57 9.23
CA LEU A 327 -15.61 7.13 8.98
C LEU A 327 -15.08 6.37 10.20
N SER A 328 -15.76 5.28 10.57
CA SER A 328 -15.28 4.34 11.58
C SER A 328 -14.10 3.51 11.07
N VAL A 329 -13.24 3.08 11.99
CA VAL A 329 -12.14 2.15 11.72
C VAL A 329 -12.21 0.93 12.63
N ALA A 330 -11.75 -0.23 12.16
CA ALA A 330 -11.89 -1.49 12.89
C ALA A 330 -10.58 -2.00 13.49
N ARG A 331 -10.67 -2.67 14.66
CA ARG A 331 -9.60 -3.50 15.21
C ARG A 331 -10.12 -4.85 15.68
N ASN A 332 -9.36 -5.92 15.48
CA ASN A 332 -9.48 -7.09 16.37
C ASN A 332 -8.75 -6.78 17.68
N ILE A 333 -9.34 -7.18 18.79
CA ILE A 333 -8.79 -6.97 20.14
C ILE A 333 -8.52 -8.34 20.75
N TYR A 334 -7.24 -8.65 20.90
CA TYR A 334 -6.77 -9.90 21.48
C TYR A 334 -6.32 -9.70 22.92
N ILE A 335 -6.70 -10.63 23.79
CA ILE A 335 -6.19 -10.77 25.15
C ILE A 335 -5.50 -12.13 25.23
N ASP A 336 -4.23 -12.13 25.64
CA ASP A 336 -3.41 -13.35 25.76
C ASP A 336 -3.39 -14.22 24.49
N GLY A 337 -3.33 -13.57 23.33
CA GLY A 337 -3.25 -14.23 22.02
C GLY A 337 -4.57 -14.73 21.43
N SER A 338 -5.71 -14.51 22.10
CA SER A 338 -7.04 -14.91 21.62
C SER A 338 -8.04 -13.75 21.67
N ILE A 339 -9.04 -13.76 20.78
CA ILE A 339 -10.16 -12.80 20.87
C ILE A 339 -11.15 -13.34 21.91
N PRO A 340 -11.44 -12.62 23.01
CA PRO A 340 -12.26 -13.17 24.10
C PRO A 340 -13.69 -13.54 23.70
N PHE A 341 -14.33 -12.72 22.85
CA PHE A 341 -15.70 -12.90 22.39
C PHE A 341 -15.93 -12.16 21.06
N LYS A 342 -16.99 -12.54 20.35
CA LYS A 342 -17.29 -12.12 18.97
C LYS A 342 -17.31 -10.61 18.76
N GLU A 343 -17.81 -9.84 19.72
CA GLU A 343 -17.94 -8.38 19.63
C GLU A 343 -16.58 -7.64 19.62
N LEU A 344 -15.50 -8.30 20.05
CA LEU A 344 -14.12 -7.80 19.94
C LEU A 344 -13.43 -8.17 18.62
N LYS A 345 -14.06 -9.02 17.80
CA LYS A 345 -13.62 -9.32 16.43
C LYS A 345 -14.13 -8.20 15.51
N GLY A 346 -13.26 -7.25 15.19
CA GLY A 346 -13.55 -6.14 14.26
C GLY A 346 -14.34 -5.03 14.92
N TYR A 347 -14.00 -4.75 16.17
CA TYR A 347 -14.58 -3.67 16.95
C TYR A 347 -14.40 -2.33 16.23
N LEU A 348 -15.49 -1.60 16.01
CA LEU A 348 -15.51 -0.32 15.31
C LEU A 348 -15.25 0.84 16.27
N PHE A 349 -14.25 1.65 15.94
CA PHE A 349 -13.96 2.92 16.58
C PHE A 349 -14.53 4.06 15.72
N PRO A 350 -15.38 4.93 16.29
CA PRO A 350 -15.98 6.04 15.55
C PRO A 350 -14.95 7.12 15.20
N SER A 351 -15.28 7.94 14.21
CA SER A 351 -14.46 9.11 13.89
C SER A 351 -14.54 10.17 14.98
N THR A 352 -13.41 10.81 15.30
CA THR A 352 -13.31 11.77 16.41
C THR A 352 -12.44 12.98 16.04
N LYS A 353 -13.04 14.18 16.08
CA LYS A 353 -12.34 15.44 15.76
C LYS A 353 -11.30 15.85 16.82
N LYS A 354 -11.38 15.28 18.01
CA LYS A 354 -10.53 15.56 19.17
C LYS A 354 -10.22 14.23 19.87
N TRP A 355 -9.24 14.27 20.77
CA TRP A 355 -9.01 13.16 21.69
C TRP A 355 -10.28 12.85 22.50
N VAL A 356 -10.65 11.57 22.61
CA VAL A 356 -11.73 11.08 23.46
C VAL A 356 -11.26 9.86 24.22
N ASN A 357 -11.83 9.60 25.39
CA ASN A 357 -11.69 8.29 26.03
C ASN A 357 -12.85 7.43 25.53
N HIS A 358 -12.52 6.35 24.86
CA HIS A 358 -13.47 5.40 24.29
C HIS A 358 -13.42 4.10 25.10
N THR A 359 -14.47 3.81 25.85
CA THR A 359 -14.62 2.54 26.58
C THR A 359 -15.23 1.50 25.64
N LEU A 360 -14.64 0.31 25.56
CA LEU A 360 -15.20 -0.77 24.75
C LEU A 360 -16.61 -1.15 25.24
N GLY A 361 -17.54 -1.33 24.30
CA GLY A 361 -18.98 -1.51 24.57
C GLY A 361 -19.78 -0.20 24.67
N GLY A 362 -19.12 0.97 24.74
CA GLY A 362 -19.79 2.27 24.75
C GLY A 362 -20.60 2.49 26.02
N ASP A 363 -21.92 2.69 25.87
CA ASP A 363 -22.83 2.94 27.00
C ASP A 363 -23.02 1.70 27.90
N GLU A 364 -22.83 0.50 27.36
CA GLU A 364 -22.87 -0.77 28.07
C GLU A 364 -21.48 -1.42 27.98
N PRO A 365 -20.51 -1.02 28.84
CA PRO A 365 -19.13 -1.45 28.69
C PRO A 365 -18.95 -2.96 28.75
N TYR A 366 -18.10 -3.48 27.87
CA TYR A 366 -17.68 -4.86 27.95
C TYR A 366 -16.73 -5.08 29.12
N LEU A 367 -16.95 -6.17 29.84
CA LEU A 367 -16.10 -6.62 30.93
C LEU A 367 -15.19 -7.75 30.45
N ILE A 368 -13.89 -7.56 30.63
CA ILE A 368 -12.85 -8.53 30.27
C ILE A 368 -12.31 -9.12 31.57
N TYR A 369 -12.39 -10.44 31.70
CA TYR A 369 -11.86 -11.15 32.86
C TYR A 369 -10.34 -11.29 32.73
N LEU A 370 -9.61 -10.88 33.77
CA LEU A 370 -8.15 -10.98 33.84
C LEU A 370 -7.76 -11.64 35.16
N ASP A 371 -6.85 -12.62 35.08
CA ASP A 371 -6.25 -13.24 36.24
C ASP A 371 -5.09 -12.40 36.79
N LYS A 372 -4.58 -12.77 37.97
CA LYS A 372 -3.38 -12.11 38.50
C LYS A 372 -2.16 -12.61 37.74
N GLY A 373 -1.45 -11.73 37.04
CA GLY A 373 -0.28 -12.13 36.25
C GLY A 373 0.14 -11.09 35.22
N ILE A 374 1.00 -11.52 34.30
CA ILE A 374 1.36 -10.75 33.11
C ILE A 374 0.43 -11.16 31.98
N HIS A 375 -0.21 -10.19 31.36
CA HIS A 375 -1.13 -10.36 30.25
C HIS A 375 -0.62 -9.63 29.00
N THR A 376 -1.16 -10.00 27.84
CA THR A 376 -0.92 -9.28 26.59
C THR A 376 -2.21 -8.72 25.99
N LEU A 377 -2.10 -7.55 25.38
CA LEU A 377 -3.16 -6.91 24.60
C LEU A 377 -2.60 -6.70 23.19
N ALA A 378 -3.22 -7.31 22.18
CA ALA A 378 -2.86 -7.04 20.80
C ALA A 378 -4.01 -6.34 20.06
N LEU A 379 -3.67 -5.32 19.28
CA LEU A 379 -4.58 -4.62 18.39
C LEU A 379 -4.17 -4.94 16.96
N GLU A 380 -5.04 -5.61 16.21
CA GLU A 380 -4.85 -5.86 14.78
C GLU A 380 -5.76 -4.95 13.98
N THR A 381 -5.19 -4.21 13.02
CA THR A 381 -5.93 -3.43 12.04
C THR A 381 -6.61 -4.36 11.04
N VAL A 382 -7.93 -4.25 10.89
CA VAL A 382 -8.71 -5.15 10.02
C VAL A 382 -9.59 -4.39 9.04
N THR A 383 -9.88 -4.99 7.89
CA THR A 383 -10.65 -4.37 6.80
C THR A 383 -11.90 -5.15 6.40
N TYR A 384 -12.17 -6.32 6.98
CA TYR A 384 -13.31 -7.16 6.54
C TYR A 384 -14.70 -6.50 6.64
N HIS A 385 -14.88 -5.49 7.50
CA HIS A 385 -16.15 -4.73 7.61
C HIS A 385 -16.46 -3.90 6.35
N ILE A 386 -15.45 -3.61 5.52
CA ILE A 386 -15.58 -2.88 4.24
C ILE A 386 -15.24 -3.73 3.02
N THR A 387 -14.67 -4.93 3.16
CA THR A 387 -14.24 -5.78 2.03
C THR A 387 -15.35 -6.03 1.02
N ASP A 388 -16.55 -6.40 1.46
CA ASP A 388 -17.71 -6.60 0.56
C ASP A 388 -18.12 -5.30 -0.15
N ILE A 389 -17.99 -4.15 0.53
CA ILE A 389 -18.26 -2.85 -0.10
C ILE A 389 -17.22 -2.56 -1.19
N ILE A 390 -15.94 -2.82 -0.90
CA ILE A 390 -14.85 -2.65 -1.86
C ILE A 390 -15.02 -3.60 -3.06
N ASP A 391 -15.38 -4.87 -2.86
CA ASP A 391 -15.62 -5.81 -3.96
C ASP A 391 -16.79 -5.38 -4.86
N ARG A 392 -17.90 -4.90 -4.27
CA ARG A 392 -19.02 -4.33 -5.05
C ARG A 392 -18.60 -3.08 -5.83
N LEU A 393 -17.72 -2.25 -5.29
CA LEU A 393 -17.18 -1.09 -5.99
C LEU A 393 -16.23 -1.49 -7.12
N TYR A 394 -15.41 -2.52 -6.93
CA TYR A 394 -14.60 -3.09 -8.01
C TYR A 394 -15.48 -3.67 -9.12
N TYR A 395 -16.54 -4.41 -8.78
CA TYR A 395 -17.53 -4.86 -9.75
C TYR A 395 -18.10 -3.70 -10.58
N CYS A 396 -18.46 -2.58 -9.92
CA CYS A 396 -18.92 -1.40 -10.64
C CYS A 396 -17.85 -0.83 -11.58
N MET A 397 -16.58 -0.79 -11.16
CA MET A 397 -15.48 -0.33 -12.01
C MET A 397 -15.29 -1.23 -13.24
N ASP A 398 -15.36 -2.55 -13.06
CA ASP A 398 -15.24 -3.53 -14.15
C ASP A 398 -16.39 -3.35 -15.16
N GLU A 399 -17.62 -3.23 -14.69
CA GLU A 399 -18.79 -3.03 -15.54
C GLU A 399 -18.77 -1.66 -16.25
N ILE A 400 -18.32 -0.60 -15.56
CA ILE A 400 -18.11 0.71 -16.19
C ILE A 400 -17.07 0.61 -17.30
N ASN A 401 -15.96 -0.10 -17.05
CA ASN A 401 -14.91 -0.29 -18.06
C ASN A 401 -15.42 -1.12 -19.25
N ARG A 402 -16.14 -2.22 -18.98
CA ARG A 402 -16.77 -3.07 -20.00
C ARG A 402 -17.75 -2.28 -20.88
N LEU A 403 -18.63 -1.47 -20.26
CA LEU A 403 -19.55 -0.60 -20.99
C LEU A 403 -18.78 0.44 -21.83
N GLY A 404 -17.75 1.07 -21.26
CA GLY A 404 -16.89 2.00 -21.99
C GLY A 404 -16.24 1.38 -23.23
N LEU A 405 -15.64 0.19 -23.07
CA LEU A 405 -15.04 -0.59 -24.15
C LEU A 405 -16.06 -0.99 -25.23
N THR A 406 -17.25 -1.43 -24.82
CA THR A 406 -18.32 -1.83 -25.76
C THR A 406 -18.88 -0.62 -26.52
N ILE A 407 -19.01 0.54 -25.86
CA ILE A 407 -19.43 1.77 -26.54
C ILE A 407 -18.36 2.21 -27.55
N LYS A 408 -17.08 2.10 -27.19
CA LYS A 408 -15.97 2.40 -28.11
C LYS A 408 -15.96 1.48 -29.32
N SER A 409 -16.22 0.18 -29.16
CA SER A 409 -16.30 -0.76 -30.29
C SER A 409 -17.45 -0.44 -31.25
N ILE A 410 -18.61 -0.03 -30.73
CA ILE A 410 -19.78 0.34 -31.55
C ILE A 410 -19.52 1.64 -32.32
N THR A 411 -18.91 2.62 -31.65
CA THR A 411 -18.79 4.00 -32.17
C THR A 411 -17.47 4.30 -32.86
N GLY A 412 -16.53 3.36 -32.87
CA GLY A 412 -15.13 3.58 -33.29
C GLY A 412 -14.46 4.70 -32.50
N ASN A 413 -14.93 4.95 -31.27
CA ASN A 413 -14.57 6.10 -30.43
C ASN A 413 -14.70 7.48 -31.13
N SER A 414 -15.63 7.62 -32.07
CA SER A 414 -15.87 8.91 -32.74
C SER A 414 -16.29 9.98 -31.73
N GLN A 415 -15.47 11.03 -31.57
CA GLN A 415 -15.83 12.25 -30.82
C GLN A 415 -16.66 13.25 -31.63
N ASN A 416 -17.04 12.88 -32.86
CA ASN A 416 -17.84 13.76 -33.70
C ASN A 416 -19.26 13.91 -33.15
N THR A 417 -19.55 15.09 -32.58
CA THR A 417 -20.85 15.44 -32.01
C THR A 417 -21.96 15.62 -33.06
N GLN A 418 -21.61 15.63 -34.36
CA GLN A 418 -22.55 15.71 -35.48
C GLN A 418 -23.11 14.34 -35.89
N ILE A 419 -22.55 13.23 -35.38
CA ILE A 419 -23.00 11.86 -35.68
C ILE A 419 -23.84 11.33 -34.52
N ASP A 420 -25.12 11.10 -34.78
CA ASP A 420 -26.05 10.49 -33.84
C ASP A 420 -25.98 8.95 -33.96
N TRP A 421 -25.27 8.34 -33.01
CA TRP A 421 -25.22 6.90 -32.86
C TRP A 421 -26.45 6.40 -32.12
N ASN A 422 -27.16 5.40 -32.68
CA ASN A 422 -28.21 4.70 -31.94
C ASN A 422 -27.59 3.56 -31.12
N ILE A 423 -26.87 3.91 -30.05
CA ILE A 423 -26.21 2.96 -29.15
C ILE A 423 -27.22 2.00 -28.54
N GLU A 424 -28.42 2.48 -28.20
CA GLU A 424 -29.49 1.64 -27.63
C GLU A 424 -29.94 0.50 -28.55
N LYS A 425 -29.73 0.62 -29.88
CA LYS A 425 -29.97 -0.50 -30.81
C LYS A 425 -29.03 -1.69 -30.55
N TYR A 426 -27.78 -1.41 -30.17
CA TYR A 426 -26.73 -2.41 -29.96
C TYR A 426 -26.58 -2.79 -28.48
N LEU A 427 -26.87 -1.86 -27.58
CA LEU A 427 -26.85 -2.00 -26.12
C LEU A 427 -28.20 -1.55 -25.54
N PRO A 428 -29.28 -2.33 -25.75
CA PRO A 428 -30.62 -1.97 -25.26
C PRO A 428 -30.70 -1.89 -23.74
N SER A 429 -29.79 -2.56 -23.02
CA SER A 429 -29.70 -2.51 -21.56
C SER A 429 -28.95 -1.30 -21.01
N LEU A 430 -28.23 -0.51 -21.83
CA LEU A 430 -27.27 0.51 -21.37
C LEU A 430 -27.85 1.45 -20.31
N LYS A 431 -29.06 1.94 -20.53
CA LYS A 431 -29.74 2.82 -19.56
C LYS A 431 -29.99 2.10 -18.23
N GLY A 432 -30.47 0.86 -18.27
CA GLY A 432 -30.71 0.04 -17.09
C GLY A 432 -29.41 -0.27 -16.36
N ASP A 433 -28.37 -0.64 -17.10
CA ASP A 433 -27.04 -0.97 -16.56
C ASP A 433 -26.44 0.24 -15.82
N LEU A 434 -26.46 1.43 -16.44
CA LEU A 434 -25.98 2.67 -15.81
C LEU A 434 -26.77 3.04 -14.54
N LEU A 435 -28.09 2.84 -14.54
CA LEU A 435 -28.92 3.09 -13.35
C LEU A 435 -28.65 2.06 -12.23
N ALA A 436 -28.48 0.79 -12.59
CA ALA A 436 -28.14 -0.26 -11.65
C ALA A 436 -26.76 -0.01 -11.00
N LEU A 437 -25.76 0.38 -11.80
CA LEU A 437 -24.44 0.77 -11.30
C LEU A 437 -24.53 2.00 -10.38
N ALA A 438 -25.31 3.02 -10.77
CA ALA A 438 -25.53 4.19 -9.93
C ALA A 438 -26.14 3.83 -8.58
N GLN A 439 -27.10 2.89 -8.57
CA GLN A 439 -27.73 2.39 -7.37
C GLN A 439 -26.74 1.63 -6.48
N ILE A 440 -25.96 0.70 -7.03
CA ILE A 440 -24.94 -0.05 -6.27
C ILE A 440 -23.94 0.91 -5.61
N VAL A 441 -23.42 1.89 -6.36
CA VAL A 441 -22.48 2.89 -5.82
C VAL A 441 -23.13 3.72 -4.70
N SER A 442 -24.41 4.10 -4.86
CA SER A 442 -25.16 4.82 -3.83
C SER A 442 -25.38 3.98 -2.58
N GLU A 443 -25.75 2.70 -2.72
CA GLU A 443 -25.90 1.75 -1.61
C GLU A 443 -24.58 1.54 -0.88
N CYS A 444 -23.47 1.42 -1.61
CA CYS A 444 -22.14 1.31 -1.02
C CYS A 444 -21.81 2.55 -0.18
N TYR A 445 -22.09 3.76 -0.70
CA TYR A 445 -21.93 5.00 0.07
C TYR A 445 -22.79 4.99 1.36
N GLN A 446 -24.06 4.57 1.28
CA GLN A 446 -24.92 4.52 2.47
C GLN A 446 -24.42 3.51 3.49
N ARG A 447 -24.03 2.31 3.06
CA ARG A 447 -23.46 1.29 3.95
C ARG A 447 -22.22 1.78 4.67
N VAL A 448 -21.31 2.47 3.96
CA VAL A 448 -20.14 3.10 4.59
C VAL A 448 -20.58 4.16 5.61
N ASN A 449 -21.57 4.99 5.25
CA ASN A 449 -22.11 6.01 6.14
C ASN A 449 -22.73 5.42 7.41
N ASP A 450 -23.38 4.26 7.31
CA ASP A 450 -24.06 3.60 8.42
C ASP A 450 -23.09 2.90 9.39
N LEU A 451 -21.80 2.74 9.03
CA LEU A 451 -20.76 2.20 9.91
C LEU A 451 -20.34 3.16 11.02
N ASP A 452 -20.57 4.47 10.86
CA ASP A 452 -20.30 5.48 11.90
C ASP A 452 -21.62 6.10 12.36
N PRO A 453 -22.22 5.62 13.47
CA PRO A 453 -23.51 6.11 13.95
C PRO A 453 -23.49 7.57 14.41
N GLU A 454 -22.29 8.12 14.72
CA GLU A 454 -22.11 9.52 15.11
C GLU A 454 -22.03 10.46 13.88
N SER A 455 -21.83 9.88 12.69
CA SER A 455 -21.71 10.62 11.45
C SER A 455 -23.05 10.78 10.71
N LYS A 456 -23.24 11.96 10.10
CA LYS A 456 -24.36 12.21 9.17
C LYS A 456 -23.96 12.05 7.71
N GLN A 457 -22.67 11.97 7.42
CA GLN A 457 -22.13 11.88 6.07
C GLN A 457 -20.73 11.27 6.07
N ALA A 458 -20.47 10.28 5.24
CA ALA A 458 -19.14 9.79 4.93
C ALA A 458 -18.37 10.77 4.00
N SER A 459 -17.81 11.85 4.57
CA SER A 459 -17.19 12.95 3.83
C SER A 459 -16.02 12.51 2.93
N GLU A 460 -15.17 11.61 3.45
CA GLU A 460 -13.96 11.14 2.76
C GLU A 460 -14.24 10.26 1.53
N VAL A 461 -15.45 9.71 1.43
CA VAL A 461 -15.91 8.95 0.24
C VAL A 461 -17.06 9.66 -0.48
N SER A 462 -17.15 10.98 -0.34
CA SER A 462 -18.12 11.80 -1.08
C SER A 462 -17.99 11.70 -2.60
N THR A 463 -16.84 11.22 -3.10
CA THR A 463 -16.62 10.87 -4.52
C THR A 463 -17.60 9.82 -5.01
N LEU A 464 -18.05 8.87 -4.17
CA LEU A 464 -19.05 7.85 -4.53
C LEU A 464 -20.41 8.50 -4.87
N LYS A 465 -20.84 9.51 -4.10
CA LYS A 465 -22.05 10.29 -4.41
C LYS A 465 -21.94 11.00 -5.76
N ILE A 466 -20.75 11.51 -6.09
CA ILE A 466 -20.50 12.19 -7.36
C ILE A 466 -20.55 11.17 -8.51
N ALA A 467 -19.87 10.04 -8.36
CA ALA A 467 -19.86 8.95 -9.35
C ALA A 467 -21.28 8.41 -9.62
N SER A 468 -22.06 8.12 -8.57
CA SER A 468 -23.46 7.69 -8.70
C SER A 468 -24.30 8.70 -9.50
N LYS A 469 -24.20 10.01 -9.18
CA LYS A 469 -24.91 11.06 -9.93
C LYS A 469 -24.43 11.21 -11.39
N GLN A 470 -23.14 10.98 -11.66
CA GLN A 470 -22.61 10.97 -13.02
C GLN A 470 -23.24 9.84 -13.83
N LEU A 471 -23.29 8.62 -13.27
CA LEU A 471 -23.93 7.46 -13.89
C LEU A 471 -25.43 7.70 -14.16
N GLU A 472 -26.17 8.24 -13.19
CA GLU A 472 -27.58 8.64 -13.40
C GLU A 472 -27.74 9.66 -14.53
N ARG A 473 -26.83 10.62 -14.62
CA ARG A 473 -26.86 11.67 -15.64
C ARG A 473 -26.54 11.11 -17.03
N LEU A 474 -25.62 10.17 -17.13
CA LEU A 474 -25.32 9.45 -18.38
C LEU A 474 -26.51 8.61 -18.84
N ALA A 475 -27.21 7.95 -17.91
CA ALA A 475 -28.40 7.14 -18.19
C ALA A 475 -29.59 7.94 -18.76
N LYS A 476 -29.63 9.28 -18.59
CA LYS A 476 -30.68 10.14 -19.18
C LYS A 476 -30.57 10.24 -20.69
N HIS A 477 -29.36 10.11 -21.23
CA HIS A 477 -29.09 10.25 -22.67
C HIS A 477 -28.11 9.15 -23.14
N PRO A 478 -28.53 7.87 -23.15
CA PRO A 478 -27.67 6.73 -23.47
C PRO A 478 -26.99 6.84 -24.85
N ASN A 479 -27.71 7.32 -25.87
CA ASN A 479 -27.17 7.55 -27.22
C ASN A 479 -26.15 8.70 -27.33
N LYS A 480 -25.85 9.39 -26.22
CA LYS A 480 -24.84 10.46 -26.14
C LYS A 480 -23.67 10.11 -25.22
N VAL A 481 -23.64 8.89 -24.65
CA VAL A 481 -22.59 8.47 -23.70
C VAL A 481 -21.21 8.43 -24.36
N GLN A 482 -21.11 8.12 -25.65
CA GLN A 482 -19.87 8.16 -26.43
C GLN A 482 -19.19 9.53 -26.40
N ASN A 483 -19.97 10.62 -26.38
CA ASN A 483 -19.44 11.99 -26.29
C ASN A 483 -19.05 12.38 -24.85
N ARG A 484 -19.25 11.48 -23.89
CA ARG A 484 -19.05 11.71 -22.45
C ARG A 484 -18.28 10.56 -21.80
N LEU A 485 -17.48 9.83 -22.56
CA LEU A 485 -16.62 8.77 -22.02
C LEU A 485 -15.62 9.29 -20.97
N GLY A 486 -15.21 10.55 -21.06
CA GLY A 486 -14.43 11.22 -20.02
C GLY A 486 -15.12 11.34 -18.65
N GLU A 487 -16.46 11.29 -18.62
CA GLU A 487 -17.25 11.23 -17.38
C GLU A 487 -17.50 9.78 -16.94
N LEU A 488 -17.54 8.82 -17.87
CA LEU A 488 -17.76 7.41 -17.56
C LEU A 488 -16.49 6.72 -17.06
N CYS A 489 -15.44 6.68 -17.89
CA CYS A 489 -14.25 5.84 -17.68
C CYS A 489 -12.89 6.48 -18.03
N ASP A 490 -12.83 7.48 -18.92
CA ASP A 490 -11.54 7.92 -19.49
C ASP A 490 -10.89 9.12 -18.76
N GLY A 491 -11.67 9.89 -18.01
CA GLY A 491 -11.20 11.13 -17.37
C GLY A 491 -10.70 10.93 -15.94
N SER A 492 -9.80 11.81 -15.48
CA SER A 492 -9.34 11.89 -14.08
C SER A 492 -10.45 12.24 -13.08
N GLY A 493 -11.60 12.71 -13.56
CA GLY A 493 -12.83 12.93 -12.78
C GLY A 493 -14.01 12.04 -13.20
N SER A 494 -13.73 10.94 -13.91
CA SER A 494 -14.74 9.97 -14.34
C SER A 494 -15.31 9.19 -13.16
N ALA A 495 -16.49 8.59 -13.34
CA ALA A 495 -17.11 7.72 -12.34
C ALA A 495 -16.16 6.57 -11.97
N TYR A 496 -15.49 5.96 -12.94
CA TYR A 496 -14.46 4.94 -12.73
C TYR A 496 -13.36 5.42 -11.77
N GLN A 497 -12.74 6.57 -12.03
CA GLN A 497 -11.65 7.10 -11.20
C GLN A 497 -12.14 7.50 -9.81
N LEU A 498 -13.32 8.12 -9.70
CA LEU A 498 -13.91 8.55 -8.43
C LEU A 498 -14.22 7.37 -7.50
N ILE A 499 -14.66 6.23 -8.06
CA ILE A 499 -14.82 4.98 -7.33
C ILE A 499 -13.47 4.43 -6.89
N GLY A 500 -12.47 4.39 -7.79
CA GLY A 500 -11.11 3.95 -7.46
C GLY A 500 -10.46 4.75 -6.32
N THR A 501 -10.65 6.08 -6.31
CA THR A 501 -10.20 6.95 -5.21
C THR A 501 -10.87 6.58 -3.89
N ALA A 502 -12.18 6.32 -3.88
CA ALA A 502 -12.89 5.92 -2.66
C ALA A 502 -12.40 4.57 -2.13
N ILE A 503 -12.14 3.60 -3.00
CA ILE A 503 -11.57 2.29 -2.60
C ILE A 503 -10.23 2.49 -1.89
N GLY A 504 -9.35 3.33 -2.45
CA GLY A 504 -8.05 3.64 -1.83
C GLY A 504 -8.19 4.26 -0.44
N THR A 505 -9.18 5.15 -0.25
CA THR A 505 -9.50 5.73 1.06
C THR A 505 -10.02 4.69 2.05
N LEU A 506 -10.96 3.84 1.63
CA LEU A 506 -11.57 2.82 2.50
C LEU A 506 -10.54 1.80 2.99
N ALA A 507 -9.58 1.43 2.14
CA ALA A 507 -8.54 0.47 2.50
C ALA A 507 -7.65 0.90 3.69
N LEU A 508 -7.68 2.18 4.07
CA LEU A 508 -6.95 2.71 5.22
C LEU A 508 -7.80 2.66 6.49
N GLN A 509 -7.16 2.34 7.61
CA GLN A 509 -7.81 2.17 8.92
C GLN A 509 -7.02 2.88 10.04
N PRO A 510 -6.69 4.17 9.93
CA PRO A 510 -5.83 4.87 10.89
C PRO A 510 -6.53 5.12 12.23
N LEU A 511 -5.81 4.96 13.34
CA LEU A 511 -6.28 5.27 14.70
C LEU A 511 -5.11 5.73 15.58
N ASP A 512 -5.07 7.02 15.95
CA ASP A 512 -4.08 7.49 16.93
C ASP A 512 -4.52 7.07 18.33
N ILE A 513 -3.59 6.52 19.12
CA ILE A 513 -3.83 6.10 20.51
C ILE A 513 -2.78 6.78 21.39
N ASP A 514 -3.21 7.41 22.49
CA ASP A 514 -2.33 8.01 23.52
C ASP A 514 -2.01 6.98 24.60
N PHE A 515 -3.04 6.45 25.25
CA PHE A 515 -2.90 5.40 26.24
C PHE A 515 -4.13 4.51 26.28
N MET A 516 -3.98 3.36 26.91
CA MET A 516 -5.05 2.40 27.20
C MET A 516 -5.10 2.16 28.71
N VAL A 517 -6.28 1.89 29.24
CA VAL A 517 -6.46 1.64 30.67
C VAL A 517 -7.43 0.49 30.87
N PHE A 518 -6.98 -0.55 31.57
CA PHE A 518 -7.87 -1.50 32.22
C PHE A 518 -8.28 -0.93 33.57
N HIS A 519 -9.57 -0.83 33.87
CA HIS A 519 -10.02 -0.25 35.13
C HIS A 519 -11.31 -0.87 35.65
N GLY A 520 -11.57 -0.70 36.95
CA GLY A 520 -12.86 -1.04 37.55
C GLY A 520 -13.99 -0.13 37.11
N GLU A 521 -15.22 -0.58 37.34
CA GLU A 521 -16.43 0.19 37.04
C GLU A 521 -16.46 1.47 37.90
N GLY A 522 -16.73 2.62 37.28
CA GLY A 522 -16.77 3.92 37.96
C GLY A 522 -15.42 4.60 38.20
N TYR A 523 -14.31 4.02 37.71
CA TYR A 523 -12.99 4.67 37.73
C TYR A 523 -13.01 6.01 36.98
N LYS A 524 -12.40 7.03 37.57
CA LYS A 524 -12.34 8.39 36.98
C LYS A 524 -11.18 8.50 36.00
N LEU A 525 -11.45 8.23 34.73
CA LEU A 525 -10.47 8.40 33.65
C LEU A 525 -9.92 9.84 33.57
N PRO A 526 -8.62 10.01 33.23
CA PRO A 526 -8.04 11.33 32.95
C PRO A 526 -8.83 12.06 31.85
N LYS A 527 -9.01 13.38 31.99
CA LYS A 527 -9.73 14.16 30.97
C LYS A 527 -9.00 14.07 29.62
N PRO A 528 -9.69 13.71 28.52
CA PRO A 528 -9.03 13.51 27.23
C PRO A 528 -8.47 14.80 26.62
N ASN A 529 -8.99 15.96 27.03
CA ASN A 529 -8.53 17.27 26.57
C ASN A 529 -8.30 18.22 27.75
N GLY A 530 -7.26 19.05 27.63
CA GLY A 530 -7.01 20.14 28.57
C GLY A 530 -8.07 21.24 28.45
N ASN A 531 -8.36 21.90 29.58
CA ASN A 531 -9.21 23.09 29.62
C ASN A 531 -8.71 24.17 28.63
N PHE A 532 -9.62 24.99 28.09
CA PHE A 532 -9.29 26.01 27.08
C PHE A 532 -8.09 26.89 27.48
N PHE A 533 -8.09 27.42 28.71
CA PHE A 533 -6.99 28.24 29.23
C PHE A 533 -5.66 27.49 29.32
N ALA A 534 -5.69 26.22 29.73
CA ALA A 534 -4.49 25.41 29.80
C ALA A 534 -3.89 25.17 28.40
N ARG A 535 -4.74 24.90 27.40
CA ARG A 535 -4.31 24.75 26.00
C ARG A 535 -3.74 26.05 25.43
N LEU A 536 -4.37 27.19 25.69
CA LEU A 536 -3.88 28.51 25.27
C LEU A 536 -2.51 28.81 25.88
N TRP A 537 -2.35 28.59 27.19
CA TRP A 537 -1.09 28.81 27.89
C TRP A 537 0.03 27.87 27.40
N PHE A 538 -0.30 26.61 27.13
CA PHE A 538 0.64 25.65 26.54
C PHE A 538 1.08 26.06 25.12
N GLY A 539 0.14 26.52 24.30
CA GLY A 539 0.43 27.05 22.96
C GLY A 539 1.36 28.27 23.01
N LEU A 540 1.09 29.22 23.93
CA LEU A 540 1.95 30.39 24.13
C LEU A 540 3.36 30.00 24.59
N LYS A 541 3.48 29.07 25.54
CA LYS A 541 4.78 28.53 25.98
C LYS A 541 5.56 27.89 24.84
N SER A 542 4.87 27.06 24.04
CA SER A 542 5.47 26.39 22.88
C SER A 542 5.94 27.40 21.82
N PHE A 543 5.12 28.42 21.55
CA PHE A 543 5.44 29.50 20.61
C PHE A 543 6.64 30.32 21.07
N ILE A 544 6.65 30.80 22.33
CA ILE A 544 7.79 31.55 22.88
C ILE A 544 9.06 30.70 22.82
N TYR A 545 8.98 29.43 23.21
CA TYR A 545 10.13 28.52 23.16
C TYR A 545 10.67 28.36 21.74
N SER A 546 9.81 28.31 20.71
CA SER A 546 10.26 28.13 19.31
C SER A 546 11.19 29.25 18.81
N PHE A 547 11.13 30.46 19.38
CA PHE A 547 12.07 31.55 19.04
C PHE A 547 13.42 31.43 19.75
N PHE A 548 13.45 30.75 20.90
CA PHE A 548 14.65 30.55 21.72
C PHE A 548 15.19 29.11 21.64
N ASP A 549 14.63 28.32 20.72
CA ASP A 549 14.99 26.93 20.49
C ASP A 549 16.50 26.82 20.20
N GLN A 550 17.13 25.80 20.78
CA GLN A 550 18.54 25.52 20.56
C GLN A 550 18.83 25.23 19.08
N ARG A 551 17.86 24.77 18.29
CA ARG A 551 17.99 24.61 16.83
C ARG A 551 18.48 25.88 16.15
N THR A 552 17.91 27.03 16.53
CA THR A 552 18.30 28.34 16.00
C THR A 552 19.71 28.76 16.43
N LYS A 553 20.19 28.25 17.58
CA LYS A 553 21.54 28.50 18.11
C LYS A 553 22.61 27.55 17.55
N ILE A 554 22.29 26.28 17.34
CA ILE A 554 23.22 25.26 16.81
C ILE A 554 23.54 25.54 15.34
N ILE A 555 22.56 26.02 14.55
CA ILE A 555 22.82 26.50 13.18
C ILE A 555 23.86 27.64 13.15
N SER A 556 23.97 28.42 14.24
CA SER A 556 24.83 29.61 14.31
C SER A 556 26.26 29.37 14.85
N LYS A 557 26.60 28.16 15.30
CA LYS A 557 27.97 27.80 15.67
C LYS A 557 28.57 26.91 14.58
N THR A 558 29.41 27.48 13.74
CA THR A 558 30.42 26.76 12.98
C THR A 558 31.45 26.27 13.99
N ASP A 559 31.40 25.00 14.35
CA ASP A 559 32.48 24.34 15.09
C ASP A 559 33.37 23.72 14.00
N ASP A 560 34.64 24.15 13.90
CA ASP A 560 35.58 23.70 12.85
C ASP A 560 35.91 22.18 12.91
N GLU A 561 35.24 21.42 13.79
CA GLU A 561 35.48 19.99 14.06
C GLU A 561 34.34 19.05 13.58
N SER A 562 33.26 19.55 12.97
CA SER A 562 32.17 18.70 12.44
C SER A 562 32.25 18.52 10.92
N LEU A 563 31.99 17.29 10.45
CA LEU A 563 31.87 17.00 9.03
C LEU A 563 30.57 17.59 8.48
N GLU A 564 30.68 18.47 7.49
CA GLU A 564 29.57 19.17 6.86
C GLU A 564 29.09 18.38 5.64
N ILE A 565 27.82 17.96 5.62
CA ILE A 565 27.22 17.22 4.51
C ILE A 565 26.03 17.98 3.96
N TRP A 566 25.97 18.17 2.65
CA TRP A 566 24.83 18.80 2.00
C TRP A 566 23.96 17.78 1.27
N VAL A 567 22.65 17.80 1.52
CA VAL A 567 21.69 16.79 1.06
C VAL A 567 20.68 17.44 0.11
N ALA A 568 20.61 16.96 -1.13
CA ALA A 568 19.67 17.45 -2.15
C ALA A 568 18.29 16.76 -2.05
N GLN A 569 17.75 16.67 -0.83
CA GLN A 569 16.46 16.02 -0.54
C GLN A 569 15.59 16.90 0.37
N SER A 570 14.37 16.44 0.65
CA SER A 570 13.45 17.15 1.53
C SER A 570 14.01 17.35 2.95
N ALA A 571 13.50 18.37 3.66
CA ALA A 571 13.82 18.59 5.06
C ALA A 571 13.47 17.38 5.95
N LEU A 572 12.42 16.64 5.61
CA LEU A 572 12.05 15.42 6.33
C LEU A 572 13.13 14.34 6.17
N TYR A 573 13.57 14.08 4.94
CA TYR A 573 14.65 13.13 4.66
C TYR A 573 15.93 13.53 5.39
N THR A 574 16.30 14.80 5.32
CA THR A 574 17.50 15.34 5.97
C THR A 574 17.44 15.18 7.49
N ASN A 575 16.29 15.46 8.12
CA ASN A 575 16.15 15.29 9.56
C ASN A 575 16.23 13.81 9.98
N ILE A 576 15.59 12.90 9.24
CA ILE A 576 15.65 11.46 9.50
C ILE A 576 17.11 10.99 9.39
N LEU A 577 17.83 11.42 8.35
CA LEU A 577 19.23 11.06 8.18
C LEU A 577 20.12 11.62 9.29
N GLN A 578 19.89 12.86 9.74
CA GLN A 578 20.60 13.44 10.90
C GLN A 578 20.32 12.62 12.17
N ASP A 579 19.07 12.18 12.39
CA ASP A 579 18.71 11.36 13.55
C ASP A 579 19.41 9.97 13.50
N ILE A 580 19.51 9.36 12.31
CA ILE A 580 20.28 8.10 12.12
C ILE A 580 21.77 8.34 12.42
N ILE A 581 22.33 9.44 11.92
CA ILE A 581 23.73 9.82 12.13
C ILE A 581 24.03 10.09 13.61
N ASP A 582 23.19 10.86 14.29
CA ASP A 582 23.38 11.22 15.70
C ASP A 582 23.24 9.99 16.60
N SER A 583 22.39 9.03 16.21
CA SER A 583 22.03 7.89 17.05
C SER A 583 22.84 6.63 16.81
N GLU A 584 23.39 6.44 15.60
CA GLU A 584 24.16 5.26 15.23
C GLU A 584 25.59 5.58 14.79
N PHE A 585 25.75 6.47 13.82
CA PHE A 585 27.06 6.74 13.22
C PHE A 585 27.99 7.43 14.22
N THR A 586 27.59 8.60 14.73
CA THR A 586 28.39 9.44 15.63
C THR A 586 28.81 8.69 16.90
N PRO A 587 27.95 7.90 17.58
CA PRO A 587 28.39 7.16 18.76
C PRO A 587 29.35 5.99 18.45
N LYS A 588 29.27 5.39 17.26
CA LYS A 588 30.16 4.29 16.84
C LYS A 588 31.51 4.80 16.34
N SER A 589 31.52 5.92 15.62
CA SER A 589 32.72 6.48 14.97
C SER A 589 33.39 7.60 15.76
N ASN A 590 32.67 8.21 16.71
CA ASN A 590 33.03 9.45 17.39
C ASN A 590 33.24 10.66 16.44
N ILE A 591 32.69 10.59 15.21
CA ILE A 591 32.74 11.68 14.22
C ILE A 591 31.43 12.45 14.26
N LYS A 592 31.49 13.76 14.53
CA LYS A 592 30.32 14.64 14.49
C LYS A 592 30.01 15.02 13.05
N VAL A 593 28.73 14.99 12.69
CA VAL A 593 28.28 15.27 11.33
C VAL A 593 27.11 16.24 11.38
N LYS A 594 27.08 17.19 10.45
CA LYS A 594 26.03 18.18 10.32
C LYS A 594 25.46 18.18 8.91
N LEU A 595 24.14 18.01 8.82
CA LEU A 595 23.44 18.02 7.55
C LEU A 595 22.85 19.39 7.24
N HIS A 596 23.02 19.84 6.00
CA HIS A 596 22.35 21.00 5.43
C HIS A 596 21.60 20.62 4.16
N ILE A 597 20.46 21.27 3.91
CA ILE A 597 19.72 21.08 2.66
C ILE A 597 20.48 21.77 1.53
N LEU A 598 20.71 21.07 0.42
CA LEU A 598 21.24 21.60 -0.83
C LEU A 598 20.08 21.98 -1.76
N PRO A 599 19.76 23.27 -1.95
CA PRO A 599 18.65 23.66 -2.81
C PRO A 599 18.94 23.44 -4.30
N SER A 600 20.22 23.45 -4.68
CA SER A 600 20.69 23.24 -6.05
C SER A 600 22.18 22.95 -6.06
N SER A 601 22.58 21.95 -6.84
CA SER A 601 23.98 21.55 -7.07
C SER A 601 24.85 22.63 -7.72
N GLN A 602 24.27 23.58 -8.45
CA GLN A 602 25.01 24.70 -9.05
C GLN A 602 25.73 25.55 -8.00
N LYS A 603 25.23 25.58 -6.75
CA LYS A 603 25.91 26.26 -5.64
C LYS A 603 27.27 25.65 -5.32
N LEU A 604 27.46 24.34 -5.51
CA LEU A 604 28.74 23.66 -5.26
C LEU A 604 29.84 24.17 -6.18
N VAL A 605 29.50 24.46 -7.44
CA VAL A 605 30.44 25.02 -8.42
C VAL A 605 30.83 26.46 -8.04
N LEU A 606 29.85 27.27 -7.62
CA LEU A 606 30.10 28.66 -7.19
C LEU A 606 30.96 28.72 -5.92
N ASN A 607 30.67 27.86 -4.94
CA ASN A 607 31.35 27.81 -3.64
C ASN A 607 32.76 27.19 -3.73
N ASN A 608 33.05 26.45 -4.80
CA ASN A 608 34.38 25.92 -5.04
C ASN A 608 35.44 27.03 -5.15
N ALA A 609 35.07 28.18 -5.77
CA ALA A 609 35.97 29.32 -5.91
C ALA A 609 36.33 29.96 -4.56
N THR A 610 35.41 29.89 -3.59
CA THR A 610 35.61 30.40 -2.23
C THR A 610 36.11 29.34 -1.25
N LYS A 611 36.29 28.09 -1.70
CA LYS A 611 36.65 26.93 -0.86
C LYS A 611 35.71 26.73 0.33
N THR A 612 34.41 26.91 0.10
CA THR A 612 33.35 26.78 1.11
C THR A 612 32.37 25.67 0.75
N ASN A 613 32.86 24.61 0.12
CA ASN A 613 32.08 23.41 -0.17
C ASN A 613 32.00 22.50 1.07
N PRO A 614 30.95 21.67 1.19
CA PRO A 614 30.85 20.64 2.23
C PRO A 614 31.89 19.54 2.03
N ASP A 615 32.09 18.71 3.05
CA ASP A 615 32.94 17.52 3.00
C ASP A 615 32.30 16.39 2.18
N LEU A 616 30.96 16.26 2.21
CA LEU A 616 30.20 15.28 1.44
C LEU A 616 28.92 15.90 0.86
N VAL A 617 28.46 15.36 -0.28
CA VAL A 617 27.16 15.70 -0.87
C VAL A 617 26.37 14.42 -1.10
N LEU A 618 25.08 14.43 -0.74
CA LEU A 618 24.17 13.30 -0.89
C LEU A 618 22.94 13.64 -1.72
N GLY A 619 22.34 12.63 -2.35
CA GLY A 619 21.11 12.76 -3.12
C GLY A 619 21.20 13.62 -4.38
N ILE A 620 22.39 13.83 -4.92
CA ILE A 620 22.59 14.51 -6.21
C ILE A 620 22.41 13.56 -7.39
N ASP A 621 22.13 14.13 -8.56
CA ASP A 621 21.95 13.36 -9.79
C ASP A 621 23.24 12.63 -10.21
N SER A 622 23.10 11.42 -10.74
CA SER A 622 24.23 10.50 -10.98
C SER A 622 25.27 10.99 -11.98
N TRP A 623 24.96 11.98 -12.83
CA TRP A 623 25.89 12.57 -13.80
C TRP A 623 26.71 13.74 -13.23
N GLU A 624 26.36 14.26 -12.05
CA GLU A 624 27.06 15.39 -11.45
C GLU A 624 28.48 15.05 -10.95
N PRO A 625 28.72 13.87 -10.32
CA PRO A 625 30.05 13.50 -9.83
C PRO A 625 31.13 13.54 -10.92
N TYR A 626 30.87 13.00 -12.11
CA TYR A 626 31.78 13.13 -13.26
C TYR A 626 32.14 14.59 -13.56
N THR A 627 31.14 15.46 -13.56
CA THR A 627 31.30 16.89 -13.86
C THR A 627 32.10 17.63 -12.79
N PHE A 628 32.03 17.19 -11.53
CA PHE A 628 32.84 17.73 -10.43
C PHE A 628 34.26 17.14 -10.40
N ALA A 629 34.42 15.84 -10.69
CA ALA A 629 35.71 15.17 -10.82
C ALA A 629 36.58 15.80 -11.92
N LEU A 630 35.99 16.11 -13.08
CA LEU A 630 36.63 16.86 -14.17
C LEU A 630 37.22 18.20 -13.72
N ARG A 631 36.61 18.85 -12.72
CA ARG A 631 37.05 20.14 -12.18
C ARG A 631 38.01 20.00 -10.99
N GLY A 632 38.39 18.77 -10.64
CA GLY A 632 39.21 18.47 -9.48
C GLY A 632 38.52 18.83 -8.16
N MET A 633 37.19 18.77 -8.11
CA MET A 633 36.40 19.13 -6.93
C MET A 633 36.14 17.93 -5.98
N LEU A 634 36.40 16.71 -6.43
CA LEU A 634 36.11 15.48 -5.69
C LEU A 634 37.38 14.65 -5.46
N GLU A 635 37.40 13.96 -4.32
CA GLU A 635 38.41 12.96 -3.98
C GLU A 635 38.11 11.64 -4.71
N ASP A 636 39.16 10.92 -5.09
CA ASP A 636 39.03 9.59 -5.69
C ASP A 636 38.83 8.53 -4.59
N LEU A 637 37.59 8.05 -4.46
CA LEU A 637 37.16 7.09 -3.45
C LEU A 637 37.76 5.70 -3.65
N SER A 638 38.19 5.36 -4.86
CA SER A 638 38.80 4.04 -5.14
C SER A 638 40.15 3.84 -4.44
N LYS A 639 40.77 4.92 -3.97
CA LYS A 639 42.05 4.88 -3.24
C LYS A 639 41.91 4.49 -1.77
N TYR A 640 40.68 4.44 -1.25
CA TYR A 640 40.43 4.07 0.13
C TYR A 640 40.55 2.54 0.31
N PRO A 641 41.28 2.05 1.35
CA PRO A 641 41.54 0.61 1.52
C PRO A 641 40.29 -0.27 1.67
N ASP A 642 39.18 0.31 2.12
CA ASP A 642 37.90 -0.34 2.38
C ASP A 642 36.90 -0.21 1.23
N PHE A 643 37.25 0.48 0.14
CA PHE A 643 36.37 0.75 -0.99
C PHE A 643 35.70 -0.53 -1.54
N ASP A 644 36.48 -1.56 -1.84
CA ASP A 644 35.96 -2.82 -2.39
C ASP A 644 34.97 -3.51 -1.44
N SER A 645 35.26 -3.48 -0.14
CA SER A 645 34.40 -4.12 0.86
C SER A 645 33.04 -3.43 0.96
N VAL A 646 33.01 -2.10 0.90
CA VAL A 646 31.79 -1.28 0.98
C VAL A 646 30.95 -1.38 -0.29
N THR A 647 31.60 -1.52 -1.45
CA THR A 647 30.96 -1.43 -2.77
C THR A 647 30.64 -2.77 -3.42
N SER A 648 31.18 -3.89 -2.91
CA SER A 648 31.01 -5.25 -3.49
C SER A 648 29.56 -5.71 -3.69
N GLN A 649 28.63 -5.20 -2.89
CA GLN A 649 27.20 -5.51 -2.95
C GLN A 649 26.43 -4.65 -3.98
N ILE A 650 27.05 -3.61 -4.53
CA ILE A 650 26.44 -2.70 -5.49
C ILE A 650 26.67 -3.24 -6.90
N VAL A 651 25.62 -3.25 -7.72
CA VAL A 651 25.72 -3.65 -9.13
C VAL A 651 26.74 -2.76 -9.85
N ALA A 652 27.78 -3.38 -10.41
CA ALA A 652 28.95 -2.68 -10.97
C ALA A 652 28.57 -1.57 -11.97
N ASN A 653 27.55 -1.79 -12.82
CA ASN A 653 27.09 -0.82 -13.81
C ASN A 653 26.59 0.51 -13.22
N ASN A 654 26.23 0.55 -11.92
CA ASN A 654 25.81 1.78 -11.27
C ASN A 654 26.98 2.74 -11.02
N PHE A 655 28.23 2.27 -11.07
CA PHE A 655 29.43 3.11 -10.92
C PHE A 655 29.87 3.78 -12.21
N THR A 656 29.42 3.32 -13.38
CA THR A 656 29.83 3.88 -14.68
C THR A 656 29.75 5.41 -14.75
N PRO A 657 28.66 6.09 -14.33
CA PRO A 657 28.59 7.56 -14.38
C PRO A 657 29.45 8.26 -13.31
N LEU A 658 30.06 7.51 -12.39
CA LEU A 658 30.85 8.00 -11.25
C LEU A 658 32.36 7.82 -11.47
N ILE A 659 32.76 7.20 -12.58
CA ILE A 659 34.16 6.95 -12.94
C ILE A 659 34.69 8.11 -13.79
N TYR A 660 35.91 8.54 -13.49
CA TYR A 660 36.67 9.45 -14.35
C TYR A 660 38.14 9.01 -14.40
N ASP A 661 38.67 8.82 -15.61
CA ASP A 661 39.97 8.20 -15.85
C ASP A 661 40.07 6.82 -15.16
N THR A 662 40.95 6.64 -14.18
CA THR A 662 41.08 5.40 -13.41
C THR A 662 40.42 5.46 -12.02
N GLY A 663 39.78 6.57 -11.66
CA GLY A 663 39.24 6.83 -10.33
C GLY A 663 37.72 6.74 -10.23
N VAL A 664 37.21 6.56 -9.01
CA VAL A 664 35.77 6.52 -8.69
C VAL A 664 35.44 7.69 -7.76
N TYR A 665 34.52 8.56 -8.15
CA TYR A 665 34.26 9.83 -7.48
C TYR A 665 32.88 9.92 -6.82
N GLY A 666 32.23 8.78 -6.61
CA GLY A 666 30.95 8.69 -5.91
C GLY A 666 30.56 7.25 -5.62
N ILE A 667 29.59 7.08 -4.71
CA ILE A 667 28.97 5.78 -4.40
C ILE A 667 27.48 5.87 -4.73
N PRO A 668 26.91 4.95 -5.51
CA PRO A 668 25.47 4.94 -5.80
C PRO A 668 24.64 4.74 -4.53
N GLU A 669 23.74 5.69 -4.23
CA GLU A 669 22.85 5.63 -3.06
C GLU A 669 21.48 5.00 -3.40
N THR A 670 20.92 5.36 -4.55
CA THR A 670 19.60 4.88 -5.00
C THR A 670 19.63 4.52 -6.48
N GLN A 671 18.72 3.63 -6.91
CA GLN A 671 18.57 3.22 -8.29
C GLN A 671 17.10 3.25 -8.70
N GLY A 672 16.83 3.82 -9.88
CA GLY A 672 15.53 3.73 -10.55
C GLY A 672 15.58 2.74 -11.71
N MET A 673 14.45 2.11 -12.01
CA MET A 673 14.26 1.29 -13.21
C MET A 673 12.90 1.60 -13.85
N GLN A 674 12.80 1.42 -15.16
CA GLN A 674 11.53 1.50 -15.89
C GLN A 674 10.95 0.10 -16.02
N LEU A 675 9.65 -0.03 -15.73
CA LEU A 675 8.90 -1.27 -15.84
C LEU A 675 7.68 -1.05 -16.73
N LEU A 676 7.30 -2.08 -17.50
CA LEU A 676 6.06 -2.07 -18.27
C LEU A 676 4.89 -2.44 -17.36
N PHE A 677 3.94 -1.52 -17.21
CA PHE A 677 2.66 -1.77 -16.57
C PHE A 677 1.57 -1.87 -17.63
N TYR A 678 0.68 -2.85 -17.50
CA TYR A 678 -0.45 -3.03 -18.41
C TYR A 678 -1.71 -3.41 -17.63
N ARG A 679 -2.86 -3.24 -18.29
CA ARG A 679 -4.19 -3.53 -17.75
C ARG A 679 -4.66 -4.90 -18.24
N LYS A 680 -4.64 -5.90 -17.36
CA LYS A 680 -5.03 -7.29 -17.67
C LYS A 680 -6.44 -7.37 -18.25
N ASP A 681 -7.40 -6.69 -17.64
CA ASP A 681 -8.79 -6.64 -18.09
C ASP A 681 -8.95 -6.09 -19.52
N ILE A 682 -8.14 -5.11 -19.93
CA ILE A 682 -8.12 -4.61 -21.31
C ILE A 682 -7.50 -5.65 -22.25
N PHE A 683 -6.40 -6.29 -21.84
CA PHE A 683 -5.72 -7.30 -22.63
C PHE A 683 -6.62 -8.52 -22.86
N ASP A 684 -7.28 -9.00 -21.81
CA ASP A 684 -8.23 -10.11 -21.88
C ASP A 684 -9.43 -9.76 -22.78
N PHE A 685 -10.00 -8.56 -22.64
CA PHE A 685 -11.09 -8.08 -23.50
C PHE A 685 -10.70 -8.07 -24.98
N LEU A 686 -9.47 -7.69 -25.28
CA LEU A 686 -8.94 -7.59 -26.65
C LEU A 686 -8.30 -8.89 -27.16
N GLY A 687 -8.20 -9.94 -26.32
CA GLY A 687 -7.50 -11.18 -26.63
C GLY A 687 -6.00 -11.00 -26.88
N LEU A 688 -5.37 -10.06 -26.17
CA LEU A 688 -3.95 -9.71 -26.30
C LEU A 688 -3.10 -10.38 -25.22
N ASN A 689 -1.87 -10.75 -25.58
CA ASN A 689 -0.85 -11.16 -24.62
C ASN A 689 0.09 -9.99 -24.30
N PRO A 690 0.64 -9.90 -23.07
CA PRO A 690 1.67 -8.92 -22.73
C PRO A 690 2.85 -8.99 -23.70
N PRO A 691 3.37 -7.87 -24.21
CA PRO A 691 4.45 -7.87 -25.19
C PRO A 691 5.81 -8.09 -24.53
N ASP A 692 6.61 -9.01 -25.10
CA ASP A 692 8.02 -9.21 -24.70
C ASP A 692 8.98 -8.37 -25.55
N THR A 693 8.56 -7.97 -26.76
CA THR A 693 9.38 -7.26 -27.75
C THR A 693 8.69 -6.01 -28.31
N TRP A 694 9.45 -5.10 -28.91
CA TRP A 694 8.91 -3.93 -29.60
C TRP A 694 8.09 -4.30 -30.84
N GLU A 695 8.42 -5.39 -31.52
CA GLU A 695 7.62 -5.95 -32.60
C GLU A 695 6.24 -6.38 -32.10
N ASP A 696 6.17 -6.98 -30.91
CA ASP A 696 4.90 -7.34 -30.28
C ASP A 696 4.09 -6.09 -29.91
N VAL A 697 4.75 -5.05 -29.37
CA VAL A 697 4.12 -3.74 -29.16
C VAL A 697 3.51 -3.22 -30.47
N ILE A 698 4.27 -3.21 -31.57
CA ILE A 698 3.78 -2.74 -32.87
C ILE A 698 2.59 -3.57 -33.37
N LYS A 699 2.61 -4.89 -33.19
CA LYS A 699 1.50 -5.77 -33.61
C LYS A 699 0.21 -5.49 -32.83
N ILE A 700 0.29 -5.15 -31.54
CA ILE A 700 -0.90 -4.88 -30.72
C ILE A 700 -1.43 -3.45 -30.88
N LEU A 701 -0.61 -2.50 -31.35
CA LEU A 701 -1.00 -1.09 -31.50
C LEU A 701 -2.24 -0.87 -32.36
N PRO A 702 -2.41 -1.48 -33.55
CA PRO A 702 -3.63 -1.29 -34.35
C PRO A 702 -4.90 -1.71 -33.59
N THR A 703 -4.84 -2.81 -32.83
CA THR A 703 -5.93 -3.25 -31.97
C THR A 703 -6.17 -2.26 -30.84
N LEU A 704 -5.13 -1.79 -30.14
CA LEU A 704 -5.30 -0.76 -29.10
C LEU A 704 -5.92 0.53 -29.66
N GLN A 705 -5.42 0.99 -30.81
CA GLN A 705 -5.83 2.23 -31.46
C GLN A 705 -7.25 2.18 -32.01
N SER A 706 -7.75 1.01 -32.45
CA SER A 706 -9.17 0.86 -32.81
C SER A 706 -10.11 1.09 -31.63
N PHE A 707 -9.60 0.96 -30.39
CA PHE A 707 -10.30 1.30 -29.16
C PHE A 707 -9.83 2.65 -28.56
N SER A 708 -9.08 3.44 -29.33
CA SER A 708 -8.45 4.70 -28.89
C SER A 708 -7.66 4.58 -27.60
N MET A 709 -7.03 3.43 -27.45
CA MET A 709 -5.99 3.17 -26.48
C MET A 709 -4.65 3.27 -27.18
N ASN A 710 -3.60 3.44 -26.39
CA ASN A 710 -2.26 3.53 -26.93
C ASN A 710 -1.24 2.95 -25.95
N PHE A 711 -0.04 2.70 -26.47
CA PHE A 711 1.10 2.32 -25.65
C PHE A 711 1.83 3.59 -25.22
N TYR A 712 1.89 3.83 -23.92
CA TYR A 712 2.67 4.95 -23.38
C TYR A 712 4.15 4.56 -23.32
N HIS A 713 5.00 5.39 -23.92
CA HIS A 713 6.44 5.35 -23.70
C HIS A 713 6.92 6.74 -23.23
N PRO A 714 7.85 6.85 -22.26
CA PRO A 714 8.32 8.15 -21.77
C PRO A 714 8.91 9.08 -22.85
N LEU A 715 9.32 8.54 -24.00
CA LEU A 715 9.70 9.33 -25.18
C LEU A 715 8.57 10.26 -25.67
N GLY A 716 7.30 9.94 -25.42
CA GLY A 716 6.14 10.74 -25.80
C GLY A 716 5.83 11.92 -24.87
N ASN A 717 6.59 12.12 -23.80
CA ASN A 717 6.31 13.23 -22.87
C ASN A 717 6.45 14.63 -23.52
N ASP A 718 5.87 15.65 -22.91
CA ASP A 718 5.86 17.03 -23.45
C ASP A 718 7.26 17.68 -23.55
N SER A 719 8.27 17.11 -22.89
CA SER A 719 9.64 17.64 -22.93
C SER A 719 10.24 17.42 -24.32
N ALA A 720 10.60 18.49 -25.01
CA ALA A 720 11.38 18.42 -26.26
C ALA A 720 12.75 17.78 -26.05
N TYR A 721 13.29 17.81 -24.84
CA TYR A 721 14.52 17.14 -24.47
C TYR A 721 14.25 15.66 -24.17
N LYS A 722 14.80 14.77 -25.00
CA LYS A 722 14.81 13.31 -24.80
C LYS A 722 16.23 12.90 -24.38
N GLY A 723 16.45 12.87 -23.08
CA GLY A 723 17.77 12.60 -22.51
C GLY A 723 18.23 11.15 -22.70
N TYR A 724 19.48 10.92 -22.35
CA TYR A 724 20.20 9.65 -22.49
C TYR A 724 19.38 8.43 -22.03
N SER A 725 18.77 8.50 -20.84
CA SER A 725 18.02 7.38 -20.25
C SER A 725 16.78 6.96 -21.04
N LEU A 726 16.29 7.80 -21.96
CA LEU A 726 15.12 7.51 -22.78
C LEU A 726 15.49 6.98 -24.17
N THR A 727 16.68 7.31 -24.67
CA THR A 727 17.10 7.02 -26.05
C THR A 727 18.13 5.90 -26.13
N SER A 728 19.04 5.80 -25.16
CA SER A 728 20.10 4.78 -25.16
C SER A 728 19.59 3.34 -25.16
N PRO A 729 18.45 2.97 -24.51
CA PRO A 729 17.93 1.61 -24.61
C PRO A 729 17.64 1.16 -26.05
N PHE A 730 17.23 2.08 -26.94
CA PHE A 730 16.98 1.77 -28.35
C PHE A 730 18.26 1.54 -29.13
N PHE A 731 19.33 2.28 -28.82
CA PHE A 731 20.63 2.09 -29.47
C PHE A 731 21.18 0.72 -29.12
N TYR A 732 21.17 0.36 -27.84
CA TYR A 732 21.62 -0.95 -27.38
C TYR A 732 20.75 -2.10 -27.91
N LEU A 733 19.43 -1.90 -28.03
CA LEU A 733 18.53 -2.91 -28.62
C LEU A 733 18.91 -3.22 -30.09
N MET A 734 19.37 -2.22 -30.84
CA MET A 734 19.84 -2.39 -32.21
C MET A 734 21.31 -2.82 -32.29
N GLY A 735 21.93 -3.18 -31.16
CA GLY A 735 23.33 -3.60 -31.10
C GLY A 735 24.34 -2.47 -31.25
N ALA A 736 23.90 -1.22 -31.18
CA ALA A 736 24.78 -0.06 -31.25
C ALA A 736 25.38 0.26 -29.87
N GLU A 737 26.67 0.56 -29.86
CA GLU A 737 27.31 1.26 -28.76
C GLU A 737 27.36 2.75 -29.07
N MET A 738 27.16 3.61 -28.07
CA MET A 738 27.14 5.07 -28.26
C MET A 738 28.54 5.66 -28.48
N TYR A 739 29.56 4.99 -27.95
CA TYR A 739 30.96 5.35 -28.04
C TYR A 739 31.77 4.14 -28.45
N ASP A 740 32.98 4.36 -28.96
CA ASP A 740 33.94 3.28 -29.16
C ASP A 740 34.47 2.75 -27.81
N ASP A 741 35.21 1.64 -27.84
CA ASP A 741 35.79 1.02 -26.64
C ASP A 741 36.68 1.99 -25.82
N THR A 742 37.14 3.07 -26.45
CA THR A 742 37.97 4.10 -25.81
C THR A 742 37.16 5.25 -25.19
N GLY A 743 35.89 5.42 -25.56
CA GLY A 743 35.04 6.53 -25.14
C GLY A 743 35.38 7.87 -25.80
N TYR A 744 36.40 7.95 -26.66
CA TYR A 744 36.85 9.21 -27.28
C TYR A 744 36.12 9.54 -28.58
N LEU A 745 35.62 8.53 -29.28
CA LEU A 745 34.85 8.71 -30.50
C LEU A 745 33.40 8.31 -30.25
N SER A 746 32.50 9.14 -30.74
CA SER A 746 31.08 8.82 -30.77
C SER A 746 30.82 7.87 -31.93
N ASN A 747 30.07 6.79 -31.67
CA ASN A 747 29.55 5.86 -32.67
C ASN A 747 28.11 6.23 -33.12
N LEU A 748 27.68 7.47 -32.86
CA LEU A 748 26.32 7.94 -33.17
C LEU A 748 26.03 8.08 -34.68
N ASP A 749 27.03 7.94 -35.55
CA ASP A 749 26.90 7.94 -37.01
C ASP A 749 26.88 6.54 -37.64
N THR A 750 26.86 5.50 -36.81
CA THR A 750 26.71 4.09 -37.25
C THR A 750 25.31 3.82 -37.81
N LEU A 751 25.21 2.79 -38.66
CA LEU A 751 23.92 2.41 -39.26
C LEU A 751 22.92 1.97 -38.19
N GLU A 752 23.39 1.26 -37.17
CA GLU A 752 22.59 0.75 -36.06
C GLU A 752 21.97 1.91 -35.25
N VAL A 753 22.71 3.00 -35.01
CA VAL A 753 22.16 4.21 -34.37
C VAL A 753 21.15 4.90 -35.27
N ILE A 754 21.43 5.00 -36.58
CA ILE A 754 20.47 5.57 -37.54
C ILE A 754 19.17 4.75 -37.53
N GLU A 755 19.25 3.42 -37.55
CA GLU A 755 18.09 2.53 -37.47
C GLU A 755 17.31 2.70 -36.17
N ALA A 756 17.99 2.87 -35.03
CA ALA A 756 17.34 3.12 -33.76
C ALA A 756 16.65 4.50 -33.70
N ILE A 757 17.26 5.56 -34.24
CA ILE A 757 16.63 6.89 -34.35
C ILE A 757 15.43 6.84 -35.29
N GLU A 758 15.57 6.15 -36.43
CA GLU A 758 14.45 5.89 -37.32
C GLU A 758 13.34 5.12 -36.60
N PHE A 759 13.66 4.09 -35.82
CA PHE A 759 12.67 3.34 -35.06
C PHE A 759 11.94 4.22 -34.06
N MET A 760 12.67 4.98 -33.24
CA MET A 760 12.09 5.94 -32.28
C MET A 760 11.18 6.95 -32.97
N THR A 761 11.56 7.49 -34.12
CA THR A 761 10.72 8.44 -34.86
C THR A 761 9.52 7.76 -35.52
N LYS A 762 9.66 6.52 -36.01
CA LYS A 762 8.56 5.72 -36.56
C LYS A 762 7.50 5.39 -35.51
N LEU A 763 7.88 5.21 -34.23
CA LEU A 763 6.91 5.05 -33.13
C LEU A 763 5.85 6.17 -33.12
N PHE A 764 6.25 7.42 -33.35
CA PHE A 764 5.33 8.56 -33.34
C PHE A 764 4.76 8.90 -34.73
N THR A 765 5.58 8.81 -35.78
CA THR A 765 5.18 9.24 -37.13
C THR A 765 4.42 8.18 -37.94
N ILE A 766 4.69 6.89 -37.70
CA ILE A 766 4.04 5.76 -38.37
C ILE A 766 3.08 5.07 -37.42
N TYR A 767 3.55 4.70 -36.24
CA TYR A 767 2.78 3.91 -35.29
C TYR A 767 1.94 4.75 -34.33
N ASN A 768 1.99 6.08 -34.43
CA ASN A 768 1.13 7.03 -33.74
C ASN A 768 1.07 6.80 -32.21
N LEU A 769 2.22 6.56 -31.56
CA LEU A 769 2.32 6.61 -30.09
C LEU A 769 2.02 8.04 -29.58
N PRO A 770 1.49 8.17 -28.34
CA PRO A 770 1.01 9.45 -27.81
C PRO A 770 2.12 10.34 -27.27
#